data_AF-A0A443HTX8-F1
#
_entry.id   AF-A0A443HTX8-F1
#
_cell.length_a   1.000
_cell.length_b   1.000
_cell.length_c   1.000
_cell.angle_alpha   90.00
_cell.angle_beta   90.00
_cell.angle_gamma   90.00
#
_symmetry.space_group_name_H-M   'P 1'
#
loop_
_entity.id
_entity.type
_entity.pdbx_description
1 polymer ?
#
loop_
_entity_poly.entity_id
_entity_poly.type
_entity_poly.pdbx_seq_one_letter_code
_entity_poly.pdbx_strand_id
1 'polypeptide(L)'
;MSGVAAFELDVSTALCIGFALSFLPLASVLSKYLVPASDTRNRILFFWHAYDALTHLFIEGSFLYECFFSYTSIASGVVREPFFLGYKDRLYGAAYGSGPSARLWQEYAKADHRWASADVTVISLELLTVFLGGPAALYVCYLIYKASSPRATAAVRGAAKAKLWLIAPALATAELYGGFMTFAPEWLTGSTQLETDDPVYLWFYLFFFNTLWVWVPIWVLWEAVKELRTAFVTAENSPQPPYGYPPPQGHSPYPQQPGYGAPPPGPPPQGYYPSHGHAPPPPAPYGAPPSQGYPPPQQPPYGQHQPYPPPQQAYSRPPVPPPAPYGSHPHHQPPAGQYPPSPQYGALQGPPSAPSPGYVPGQMAPGDFRRDADVLRKAMKGFGTDEAALIQVLSRLDPLQMAAVRSTYSSHIGRDLYKDVKSETGGYFEKGLLGIIDGPLIHDATLVHDAVAGLGTKEWMLNDVLLGRSNADLNAIKAAYHHRYGRSLQKDVEDDLSAKTKELFTSVIVANRHEESMPLDPARIESEARTIHGATAGRIVNNASDNELRAINHAFQSRYNSSLEKHVEKEFSGHMKDALLHMLRTATDPAMRDALLLEDCMKGAGTKDEKLVVRIEQVKRAYYHRFKVQLADRVRAETSGDYQKLMLALLA
;
A
#
# COMPACT_ATOMS: atom_id res chain seq x y z
N MET A 1 -22.10 43.90 15.87
CA MET A 1 -22.97 44.51 14.85
C MET A 1 -22.47 45.90 14.53
N SER A 2 -21.35 45.98 13.82
CA SER A 2 -20.94 47.16 13.05
C SER A 2 -21.16 46.75 11.61
N GLY A 3 -22.25 47.25 10.99
CA GLY A 3 -22.63 46.87 9.64
C GLY A 3 -21.47 47.13 8.68
N VAL A 4 -21.06 46.10 7.94
CA VAL A 4 -20.23 46.30 6.76
C VAL A 4 -21.02 47.24 5.83
N ALA A 5 -20.35 48.26 5.31
CA ALA A 5 -20.99 49.17 4.37
C ALA A 5 -21.47 48.37 3.15
N ALA A 6 -22.68 48.66 2.67
CA ALA A 6 -23.21 48.08 1.44
C ALA A 6 -22.17 48.22 0.31
N PHE A 7 -22.15 47.26 -0.61
CA PHE A 7 -21.19 47.24 -1.70
C PHE A 7 -21.18 48.58 -2.48
N GLU A 8 -19.99 49.15 -2.64
CA GLU A 8 -19.75 50.36 -3.41
C GLU A 8 -18.70 50.08 -4.48
N LEU A 9 -19.07 50.27 -5.76
CA LEU A 9 -18.13 50.16 -6.88
C LEU A 9 -17.34 51.47 -7.04
N ASP A 10 -16.39 51.68 -6.14
CA ASP A 10 -15.44 52.78 -6.26
C ASP A 10 -14.29 52.46 -7.25
N VAL A 11 -13.43 53.45 -7.51
CA VAL A 11 -12.30 53.29 -8.44
C VAL A 11 -11.34 52.20 -7.98
N SER A 12 -11.13 52.05 -6.66
CA SER A 12 -10.24 51.04 -6.08
C SER A 12 -10.78 49.64 -6.34
N THR A 13 -12.06 49.43 -6.05
CA THR A 13 -12.81 48.19 -6.26
C THR A 13 -12.78 47.82 -7.73
N ALA A 14 -13.05 48.77 -8.63
CA ALA A 14 -13.02 48.54 -10.07
C ALA A 14 -11.62 48.13 -10.57
N LEU A 15 -10.56 48.75 -10.05
CA LEU A 15 -9.18 48.40 -10.41
C LEU A 15 -8.77 47.02 -9.88
N CYS A 16 -9.18 46.66 -8.66
CA CYS A 16 -8.89 45.36 -8.07
C CYS A 16 -9.60 44.22 -8.83
N ILE A 17 -10.91 44.39 -9.10
CA ILE A 17 -11.68 43.45 -9.93
C ILE A 17 -11.08 43.38 -11.34
N GLY A 18 -10.75 44.52 -11.93
CA GLY A 18 -10.13 44.60 -13.26
C GLY A 18 -8.79 43.85 -13.34
N PHE A 19 -7.95 43.97 -12.31
CA PHE A 19 -6.69 43.24 -12.20
C PHE A 19 -6.93 41.73 -12.10
N ALA A 20 -7.81 41.28 -11.19
CA ALA A 20 -8.11 39.87 -11.01
C ALA A 20 -8.68 39.23 -12.30
N LEU A 21 -9.56 39.94 -13.01
CA LEU A 21 -10.13 39.48 -14.27
C LEU A 21 -9.17 39.58 -15.47
N SER A 22 -8.07 40.34 -15.36
CA SER A 22 -7.10 40.52 -16.46
C SER A 22 -6.36 39.23 -16.85
N PHE A 23 -6.32 38.23 -15.96
CA PHE A 23 -5.71 36.94 -16.26
C PHE A 23 -6.55 36.07 -17.20
N LEU A 24 -7.88 36.27 -17.25
CA LEU A 24 -8.76 35.54 -18.17
C LEU A 24 -8.40 35.80 -19.65
N PRO A 25 -8.31 37.05 -20.16
CA PRO A 25 -7.91 37.28 -21.54
C PRO A 25 -6.48 36.80 -21.82
N LEU A 26 -5.55 36.92 -20.86
CA LEU A 26 -4.19 36.41 -21.01
C LEU A 26 -4.16 34.89 -21.20
N ALA A 27 -4.82 34.15 -20.32
CA ALA A 27 -4.95 32.70 -20.43
C ALA A 27 -5.64 32.28 -21.74
N SER A 28 -6.64 33.06 -22.19
CA SER A 28 -7.33 32.83 -23.46
C SER A 28 -6.41 32.98 -24.67
N VAL A 29 -5.59 34.05 -24.70
CA VAL A 29 -4.60 34.28 -25.75
C VAL A 29 -3.56 33.17 -25.77
N LEU A 30 -3.02 32.80 -24.61
CA LEU A 30 -2.01 31.74 -24.50
C LEU A 30 -2.57 30.39 -24.99
N SER A 31 -3.79 30.02 -24.57
CA SER A 31 -4.45 28.80 -25.03
C SER A 31 -4.63 28.77 -26.56
N LYS A 32 -5.09 29.88 -27.15
CA LYS A 32 -5.28 29.99 -28.61
C LYS A 32 -3.97 29.91 -29.39
N TYR A 33 -2.88 30.44 -28.83
CA TYR A 33 -1.57 30.48 -29.47
C TYR A 33 -0.81 29.15 -29.34
N LEU A 34 -0.89 28.50 -28.18
CA LEU A 34 -0.08 27.33 -27.85
C LEU A 34 -0.77 26.00 -28.15
N VAL A 35 -2.10 25.96 -28.22
CA VAL A 35 -2.86 24.73 -28.49
C VAL A 35 -3.63 24.87 -29.82
N PRO A 36 -3.56 23.89 -30.75
CA PRO A 36 -4.28 23.94 -32.03
C PRO A 36 -5.80 24.04 -31.89
N ALA A 37 -6.46 24.67 -32.87
CA ALA A 37 -7.91 24.87 -32.88
C ALA A 37 -8.74 23.59 -33.00
N SER A 38 -8.13 22.54 -33.55
CA SER A 38 -8.74 21.22 -33.63
C SER A 38 -8.81 20.48 -32.28
N ASP A 39 -8.08 20.94 -31.26
CA ASP A 39 -8.01 20.30 -29.93
C ASP A 39 -8.75 21.13 -28.88
N THR A 40 -10.07 21.27 -29.08
CA THR A 40 -10.94 22.15 -28.27
C THR A 40 -10.89 21.80 -26.78
N ARG A 41 -10.85 20.52 -26.42
CA ARG A 41 -10.76 20.11 -25.02
C ARG A 41 -9.46 20.60 -24.39
N ASN A 42 -8.32 20.33 -25.03
CA ASN A 42 -7.04 20.73 -24.48
C ASN A 42 -6.86 22.25 -24.49
N ARG A 43 -7.54 22.97 -25.38
CA ARG A 43 -7.63 24.44 -25.30
C ARG A 43 -8.33 24.92 -24.03
N ILE A 44 -9.45 24.31 -23.68
CA ILE A 44 -10.18 24.64 -22.45
C ILE A 44 -9.33 24.27 -21.22
N LEU A 45 -8.74 23.08 -21.21
CA LEU A 45 -7.84 22.65 -20.13
C LEU A 45 -6.64 23.59 -19.99
N PHE A 46 -5.98 23.96 -21.08
CA PHE A 46 -4.85 24.90 -21.04
C PHE A 46 -5.28 26.26 -20.51
N PHE A 47 -6.42 26.77 -20.99
CA PHE A 47 -6.97 28.05 -20.53
C PHE A 47 -7.18 28.04 -19.02
N TRP A 48 -7.84 27.00 -18.48
CA TRP A 48 -8.07 26.88 -17.04
C TRP A 48 -6.75 26.86 -16.27
N HIS A 49 -5.86 25.92 -16.58
CA HIS A 49 -4.62 25.76 -15.81
C HIS A 49 -3.66 26.96 -15.97
N ALA A 50 -3.75 27.71 -17.06
CA ALA A 50 -3.00 28.96 -17.22
C ALA A 50 -3.58 30.06 -16.31
N TYR A 51 -4.91 30.17 -16.22
CA TYR A 51 -5.57 31.09 -15.29
C TYR A 51 -5.31 30.70 -13.83
N ASP A 52 -5.37 29.41 -13.53
CA ASP A 52 -5.07 28.79 -12.25
C ASP A 52 -3.64 29.12 -11.78
N ALA A 53 -2.65 28.84 -12.64
CA ALA A 53 -1.25 29.19 -12.38
C ALA A 53 -1.03 30.69 -12.13
N LEU A 54 -1.68 31.55 -12.92
CA LEU A 54 -1.57 33.00 -12.74
C LEU A 54 -2.19 33.45 -11.41
N THR A 55 -3.32 32.86 -11.02
CA THR A 55 -3.99 33.16 -9.77
C THR A 55 -3.12 32.78 -8.58
N HIS A 56 -2.64 31.53 -8.53
CA HIS A 56 -1.78 31.08 -7.43
C HIS A 56 -0.49 31.91 -7.35
N LEU A 57 0.22 32.09 -8.46
CA LEU A 57 1.54 32.72 -8.42
C LEU A 57 1.50 34.23 -8.15
N PHE A 58 0.48 34.93 -8.67
CA PHE A 58 0.44 36.40 -8.60
C PHE A 58 -0.60 36.93 -7.61
N ILE A 59 -1.80 36.34 -7.57
CA ILE A 59 -2.82 36.76 -6.60
C ILE A 59 -2.44 36.20 -5.23
N GLU A 60 -2.51 34.89 -5.03
CA GLU A 60 -2.27 34.26 -3.73
C GLU A 60 -0.82 34.45 -3.25
N GLY A 61 0.15 34.44 -4.16
CA GLY A 61 1.54 34.79 -3.85
C GLY A 61 1.67 36.19 -3.23
N SER A 62 0.85 37.15 -3.68
CA SER A 62 0.81 38.48 -3.08
C SER A 62 0.12 38.50 -1.71
N PHE A 63 -0.86 37.63 -1.45
CA PHE A 63 -1.48 37.47 -0.13
C PHE A 63 -0.45 37.01 0.89
N LEU A 64 0.30 35.95 0.55
CA LEU A 64 1.36 35.45 1.40
C LEU A 64 2.40 36.54 1.67
N TYR A 65 2.80 37.30 0.65
CA TYR A 65 3.71 38.42 0.86
C TYR A 65 3.18 39.40 1.92
N GLU A 66 1.92 39.83 1.81
CA GLU A 66 1.32 40.73 2.80
C GLU A 66 1.22 40.08 4.20
N CYS A 67 0.92 38.79 4.28
CA CYS A 67 0.86 38.05 5.55
C CYS A 67 2.21 37.95 6.26
N PHE A 68 3.33 37.90 5.53
CA PHE A 68 4.65 37.76 6.13
C PHE A 68 5.40 39.09 6.31
N PHE A 69 5.06 40.12 5.53
CA PHE A 69 5.86 41.35 5.47
C PHE A 69 5.10 42.63 5.83
N SER A 70 3.77 42.67 5.76
CA SER A 70 2.98 43.83 6.16
C SER A 70 2.48 43.69 7.58
N TYR A 71 2.87 44.63 8.45
CA TYR A 71 2.51 44.59 9.85
C TYR A 71 2.36 45.97 10.49
N THR A 72 1.62 46.02 11.59
CA THR A 72 1.62 47.17 12.51
C THR A 72 2.05 46.73 13.91
N SER A 73 2.66 47.64 14.67
CA SER A 73 3.06 47.38 16.06
C SER A 73 1.87 47.55 16.99
N ILE A 74 1.81 46.74 18.05
CA ILE A 74 0.78 46.82 19.08
C ILE A 74 1.37 47.19 20.44
N ALA A 75 0.58 47.83 21.30
CA ALA A 75 0.99 48.22 22.64
C ALA A 75 1.31 47.00 23.52
N SER A 76 2.26 47.15 24.43
CA SER A 76 2.61 46.11 25.40
C SER A 76 1.43 45.80 26.33
N GLY A 77 1.16 44.50 26.57
CA GLY A 77 0.11 44.04 27.49
C GLY A 77 -1.21 43.61 26.83
N VAL A 78 -1.37 43.74 25.51
CA VAL A 78 -2.52 43.16 24.80
C VAL A 78 -2.35 41.65 24.72
N VAL A 79 -3.15 40.90 25.49
CA VAL A 79 -3.17 39.43 25.46
C VAL A 79 -4.04 38.97 24.30
N ARG A 80 -3.44 38.27 23.33
CA ARG A 80 -4.15 37.67 22.19
C ARG A 80 -3.39 36.44 21.68
N GLU A 81 -4.10 35.35 21.48
CA GLU A 81 -3.56 34.11 20.91
C GLU A 81 -4.48 33.65 19.78
N PRO A 82 -3.94 32.99 18.73
CA PRO A 82 -2.53 32.63 18.52
C PRO A 82 -1.64 33.80 18.07
N PHE A 83 -0.32 33.68 18.30
CA PHE A 83 0.69 34.63 17.80
C PHE A 83 1.29 34.13 16.48
N PHE A 84 1.16 34.91 15.41
CA PHE A 84 1.80 34.58 14.14
C PHE A 84 3.33 34.69 14.25
N LEU A 85 4.04 33.62 13.89
CA LEU A 85 5.51 33.49 14.00
C LEU A 85 6.08 33.74 15.41
N GLY A 86 5.25 33.65 16.46
CA GLY A 86 5.65 33.91 17.85
C GLY A 86 5.87 35.38 18.21
N TYR A 87 5.62 36.32 17.29
CA TYR A 87 5.75 37.75 17.58
C TYR A 87 4.53 38.26 18.35
N LYS A 88 4.79 38.78 19.56
CA LYS A 88 3.75 39.30 20.48
C LYS A 88 3.50 40.80 20.34
N ASP A 89 4.35 41.49 19.59
CA ASP A 89 4.41 42.96 19.49
C ASP A 89 3.80 43.52 18.20
N ARG A 90 3.28 42.66 17.30
CA ARG A 90 2.81 43.11 15.97
C ARG A 90 1.68 42.26 15.39
N LEU A 91 0.83 42.90 14.59
CA LEU A 91 -0.24 42.28 13.78
C LEU A 91 0.20 42.23 12.33
N TYR A 92 0.04 41.08 11.67
CA TYR A 92 0.40 40.86 10.28
C TYR A 92 -0.83 40.78 9.36
N GLY A 93 -0.64 41.12 8.09
CA GLY A 93 -1.64 40.95 7.03
C GLY A 93 -1.83 42.18 6.15
N ALA A 94 -2.61 41.99 5.09
CA ALA A 94 -2.89 43.00 4.08
C ALA A 94 -3.53 44.29 4.64
N ALA A 95 -4.25 44.21 5.77
CA ALA A 95 -4.81 45.38 6.46
C ALA A 95 -3.78 46.46 6.79
N TYR A 96 -2.51 46.07 6.95
CA TYR A 96 -1.43 46.98 7.35
C TYR A 96 -0.51 47.37 6.18
N GLY A 97 -0.73 46.78 5.00
CA GLY A 97 -0.01 47.14 3.78
C GLY A 97 -0.62 48.36 3.08
N SER A 98 0.23 49.12 2.38
CA SER A 98 -0.19 50.29 1.60
C SER A 98 -0.01 50.13 0.08
N GLY A 99 0.64 49.04 -0.35
CA GLY A 99 0.92 48.76 -1.75
C GLY A 99 -0.29 48.19 -2.52
N PRO A 100 -0.16 48.05 -3.86
CA PRO A 100 -1.23 47.52 -4.71
C PRO A 100 -1.70 46.11 -4.32
N SER A 101 -0.79 45.22 -3.92
CA SER A 101 -1.09 43.88 -3.39
C SER A 101 -1.93 43.94 -2.13
N ALA A 102 -1.57 44.82 -1.18
CA ALA A 102 -2.34 45.04 0.03
C ALA A 102 -3.77 45.52 -0.28
N ARG A 103 -3.91 46.45 -1.24
CA ARG A 103 -5.21 46.96 -1.68
C ARG A 103 -6.10 45.87 -2.27
N LEU A 104 -5.55 44.98 -3.09
CA LEU A 104 -6.28 43.84 -3.64
C LEU A 104 -6.93 43.00 -2.54
N TRP A 105 -6.16 42.67 -1.50
CA TRP A 105 -6.62 41.82 -0.40
C TRP A 105 -7.51 42.54 0.62
N GLN A 106 -7.28 43.83 0.86
CA GLN A 106 -8.24 44.66 1.59
C GLN A 106 -9.61 44.64 0.91
N GLU A 107 -9.64 44.60 -0.42
CA GLU A 107 -10.88 44.57 -1.18
C GLU A 107 -11.60 43.24 -1.18
N TYR A 108 -10.85 42.15 -1.29
CA TYR A 108 -11.43 40.81 -1.09
C TYR A 108 -11.90 40.63 0.36
N ALA A 109 -11.21 41.25 1.33
CA ALA A 109 -11.55 41.15 2.74
C ALA A 109 -12.84 41.88 3.16
N LYS A 110 -13.45 42.66 2.25
CA LYS A 110 -14.83 43.13 2.43
C LYS A 110 -15.84 41.98 2.37
N ALA A 111 -15.53 40.91 1.64
CA ALA A 111 -16.36 39.71 1.52
C ALA A 111 -15.93 38.58 2.48
N ASP A 112 -14.61 38.41 2.70
CA ASP A 112 -14.05 37.42 3.64
C ASP A 112 -12.94 38.04 4.49
N HIS A 113 -13.30 38.42 5.71
CA HIS A 113 -12.45 39.22 6.60
C HIS A 113 -11.10 38.57 6.95
N ARG A 114 -10.98 37.25 6.80
CA ARG A 114 -9.73 36.53 7.09
C ARG A 114 -8.60 37.01 6.19
N TRP A 115 -8.89 37.39 4.95
CA TRP A 115 -7.91 37.86 3.97
C TRP A 115 -7.32 39.24 4.27
N ALA A 116 -7.87 39.98 5.24
CA ALA A 116 -7.25 41.21 5.73
C ALA A 116 -6.07 40.92 6.67
N SER A 117 -6.02 39.75 7.29
CA SER A 117 -5.11 39.41 8.38
C SER A 117 -4.30 38.16 8.08
N ALA A 118 -3.27 37.89 8.89
CA ALA A 118 -2.49 36.66 8.82
C ALA A 118 -3.24 35.46 9.44
N ASP A 119 -4.38 35.06 8.85
CA ASP A 119 -5.13 33.88 9.27
C ASP A 119 -4.32 32.60 9.02
N VAL A 120 -4.06 31.84 10.08
CA VAL A 120 -3.16 30.67 10.03
C VAL A 120 -3.71 29.53 9.18
N THR A 121 -5.05 29.40 9.07
CA THR A 121 -5.68 28.37 8.26
C THR A 121 -5.54 28.73 6.79
N VAL A 122 -5.90 29.96 6.43
CA VAL A 122 -5.78 30.47 5.05
C VAL A 122 -4.32 30.43 4.62
N ILE A 123 -3.38 30.97 5.40
CA ILE A 123 -1.94 30.92 5.08
C ILE A 123 -1.45 29.49 4.86
N SER A 124 -1.89 28.53 5.67
CA SER A 124 -1.46 27.13 5.53
C SER A 124 -1.90 26.52 4.20
N LEU A 125 -3.09 26.89 3.71
CA LEU A 125 -3.58 26.49 2.39
C LEU A 125 -2.80 27.23 1.29
N GLU A 126 -2.66 28.55 1.42
CA GLU A 126 -2.04 29.38 0.39
C GLU A 126 -0.55 29.07 0.19
N LEU A 127 0.15 28.62 1.24
CA LEU A 127 1.52 28.10 1.09
C LEU A 127 1.56 26.90 0.12
N LEU A 128 0.57 26.02 0.16
CA LEU A 128 0.52 24.86 -0.74
C LEU A 128 0.09 25.26 -2.15
N THR A 129 -0.91 26.12 -2.29
CA THR A 129 -1.38 26.57 -3.61
C THR A 129 -0.29 27.36 -4.34
N VAL A 130 0.43 28.26 -3.65
CA VAL A 130 1.50 29.07 -4.26
C VAL A 130 2.74 28.23 -4.60
N PHE A 131 3.23 27.40 -3.67
CA PHE A 131 4.51 26.69 -3.86
C PHE A 131 4.37 25.34 -4.57
N LEU A 132 3.17 24.74 -4.60
CA LEU A 132 2.92 23.46 -5.26
C LEU A 132 1.84 23.58 -6.35
N GLY A 133 0.69 24.18 -6.04
CA GLY A 133 -0.44 24.32 -6.97
C GLY A 133 -0.08 25.09 -8.25
N GLY A 134 0.40 26.33 -8.12
CA GLY A 134 0.81 27.18 -9.23
C GLY A 134 1.87 26.54 -10.14
N PRO A 135 3.00 26.02 -9.61
CA PRO A 135 3.98 25.28 -10.40
C PRO A 135 3.42 24.02 -11.07
N ALA A 136 2.53 23.28 -10.40
CA ALA A 136 1.87 22.11 -10.98
C ALA A 136 0.94 22.51 -12.14
N ALA A 137 0.17 23.59 -11.98
CA ALA A 137 -0.69 24.15 -13.03
C ALA A 137 0.12 24.59 -14.26
N LEU A 138 1.25 25.28 -14.05
CA LEU A 138 2.20 25.60 -15.14
C LEU A 138 2.74 24.35 -15.83
N TYR A 139 3.06 23.31 -15.05
CA TYR A 139 3.54 22.05 -15.61
C TYR A 139 2.45 21.34 -16.42
N VAL A 140 1.20 21.38 -15.97
CA VAL A 140 0.05 20.89 -16.73
C VAL A 140 -0.09 21.65 -18.05
N CYS A 141 0.01 22.98 -18.06
CA CYS A 141 0.02 23.77 -19.31
C CYS A 141 1.13 23.31 -20.26
N TYR A 142 2.34 23.10 -19.76
CA TYR A 142 3.47 22.59 -20.55
C TYR A 142 3.21 21.20 -21.13
N LEU A 143 2.62 20.30 -20.35
CA LEU A 143 2.27 18.95 -20.79
C LEU A 143 1.15 18.97 -21.84
N ILE A 144 0.15 19.84 -21.68
CA ILE A 144 -0.90 20.05 -22.68
C ILE A 144 -0.29 20.57 -23.99
N TYR A 145 0.57 21.59 -23.93
CA TYR A 145 1.28 22.10 -25.10
C TYR A 145 2.04 20.98 -25.83
N LYS A 146 2.79 20.15 -25.10
CA LYS A 146 3.51 19.01 -25.69
C LYS A 146 2.57 17.94 -26.26
N ALA A 147 1.49 17.62 -25.56
CA ALA A 147 0.50 16.62 -25.96
C ALA A 147 -0.28 17.04 -27.22
N SER A 148 -0.50 18.34 -27.41
CA SER A 148 -1.24 18.90 -28.54
C SER A 148 -0.35 19.42 -29.68
N SER A 149 0.98 19.40 -29.52
CA SER A 149 1.89 19.93 -30.54
C SER A 149 1.90 19.06 -31.81
N PRO A 150 1.59 19.62 -33.00
CA PRO A 150 1.63 18.87 -34.26
C PRO A 150 3.07 18.53 -34.68
N ARG A 151 4.06 19.26 -34.15
CA ARG A 151 5.49 19.04 -34.42
C ARG A 151 6.10 17.91 -33.58
N ALA A 152 5.42 17.50 -32.50
CA ALA A 152 5.91 16.43 -31.63
C ALA A 152 5.68 15.05 -32.26
N THR A 153 6.55 14.08 -31.93
CA THR A 153 6.33 12.68 -32.33
C THR A 153 5.20 12.05 -31.50
N ALA A 154 4.65 10.92 -31.96
CA ALA A 154 3.62 10.19 -31.22
C ALA A 154 4.11 9.76 -29.83
N ALA A 155 5.35 9.33 -29.71
CA ALA A 155 5.97 8.95 -28.43
C ALA A 155 6.04 10.14 -27.45
N VAL A 156 6.44 11.33 -27.92
CA VAL A 156 6.50 12.54 -27.08
C VAL A 156 5.10 12.96 -26.63
N ARG A 157 4.11 12.93 -27.54
CA ARG A 157 2.73 13.24 -27.18
C ARG A 157 2.16 12.24 -26.18
N GLY A 158 2.41 10.95 -26.37
CA GLY A 158 1.99 9.88 -25.46
C GLY A 158 2.59 10.04 -24.07
N ALA A 159 3.90 10.28 -23.96
CA ALA A 159 4.56 10.51 -22.69
C ALA A 159 4.05 11.78 -21.98
N ALA A 160 3.76 12.85 -22.74
CA ALA A 160 3.17 14.07 -22.19
C ALA A 160 1.74 13.82 -21.67
N LYS A 161 0.90 13.09 -22.42
CA LYS A 161 -0.45 12.71 -21.99
C LYS A 161 -0.45 11.85 -20.72
N ALA A 162 0.47 10.88 -20.63
CA ALA A 162 0.60 10.03 -19.46
C ALA A 162 0.89 10.85 -18.19
N LYS A 163 1.84 11.79 -18.28
CA LYS A 163 2.16 12.70 -17.17
C LYS A 163 1.02 13.68 -16.88
N LEU A 164 0.36 14.19 -17.91
CA LEU A 164 -0.76 15.11 -17.77
C LEU A 164 -1.86 14.49 -16.92
N TRP A 165 -2.27 13.27 -17.24
CA TRP A 165 -3.34 12.57 -16.53
C TRP A 165 -2.92 11.92 -15.21
N LEU A 166 -1.67 12.09 -14.81
CA LEU A 166 -1.21 11.84 -13.45
C LEU A 166 -1.30 13.11 -12.59
N ILE A 167 -0.84 14.25 -13.13
CA ILE A 167 -0.71 15.51 -12.38
C ILE A 167 -2.02 16.31 -12.32
N ALA A 168 -2.75 16.43 -13.44
CA ALA A 168 -3.99 17.19 -13.50
C ALA A 168 -5.06 16.72 -12.49
N PRO A 169 -5.34 15.41 -12.30
CA PRO A 169 -6.30 14.99 -11.28
C PRO A 169 -5.79 15.19 -9.84
N ALA A 170 -4.49 15.09 -9.60
CA ALA A 170 -3.90 15.37 -8.28
C ALA A 170 -4.07 16.85 -7.91
N LEU A 171 -3.76 17.76 -8.84
CA LEU A 171 -4.01 19.20 -8.69
C LEU A 171 -5.51 19.47 -8.47
N ALA A 172 -6.38 18.95 -9.32
CA ALA A 172 -7.83 19.13 -9.20
C ALA A 172 -8.40 18.64 -7.85
N THR A 173 -7.86 17.55 -7.29
CA THR A 173 -8.25 17.07 -5.96
C THR A 173 -7.79 18.01 -4.85
N ALA A 174 -6.56 18.54 -4.97
CA ALA A 174 -6.04 19.54 -4.05
C ALA A 174 -6.85 20.83 -4.07
N GLU A 175 -7.26 21.31 -5.25
CA GLU A 175 -8.14 22.49 -5.40
C GLU A 175 -9.49 22.29 -4.69
N LEU A 176 -10.13 21.13 -4.87
CA LEU A 176 -11.38 20.81 -4.20
C LEU A 176 -11.22 20.77 -2.68
N TYR A 177 -10.11 20.20 -2.20
CA TYR A 177 -9.80 20.17 -0.78
C TYR A 177 -9.52 21.57 -0.23
N GLY A 178 -8.75 22.40 -0.95
CA GLY A 178 -8.48 23.78 -0.60
C GLY A 178 -9.76 24.59 -0.48
N GLY A 179 -10.62 24.55 -1.50
CA GLY A 179 -11.94 25.19 -1.46
C GLY A 179 -12.80 24.70 -0.29
N PHE A 180 -12.81 23.39 -0.02
CA PHE A 180 -13.50 22.86 1.15
C PHE A 180 -12.95 23.42 2.46
N MET A 181 -11.62 23.45 2.63
CA MET A 181 -10.97 23.95 3.84
C MET A 181 -11.07 25.47 4.00
N THR A 182 -11.29 26.23 2.93
CA THR A 182 -11.56 27.67 3.01
C THR A 182 -12.94 27.94 3.61
N PHE A 183 -13.96 27.15 3.28
CA PHE A 183 -15.35 27.41 3.70
C PHE A 183 -15.87 26.55 4.84
N ALA A 184 -15.45 25.28 4.94
CA ALA A 184 -15.97 24.36 5.95
C ALA A 184 -15.71 24.84 7.40
N PRO A 185 -14.54 25.37 7.76
CA PRO A 185 -14.34 25.95 9.09
C PRO A 185 -15.33 27.09 9.39
N GLU A 186 -15.61 27.95 8.41
CA GLU A 186 -16.59 29.04 8.57
C GLU A 186 -18.00 28.51 8.73
N TRP A 187 -18.41 27.52 7.94
CA TRP A 187 -19.74 26.90 8.13
C TRP A 187 -19.91 26.29 9.53
N LEU A 188 -18.82 25.76 10.11
CA LEU A 188 -18.83 25.20 11.46
C LEU A 188 -18.81 26.28 12.56
N THR A 189 -18.32 27.48 12.27
CA THR A 189 -18.28 28.62 13.21
C THR A 189 -19.40 29.63 12.99
N GLY A 190 -20.35 29.36 12.08
CA GLY A 190 -21.48 30.23 11.79
C GLY A 190 -21.17 31.37 10.81
N SER A 191 -20.15 31.19 9.97
CA SER A 191 -19.73 32.10 8.90
C SER A 191 -19.42 33.52 9.37
N THR A 192 -18.91 33.65 10.59
CA THR A 192 -18.71 34.96 11.24
C THR A 192 -17.68 35.86 10.55
N GLN A 193 -16.83 35.30 9.69
CA GLN A 193 -15.86 36.07 8.90
C GLN A 193 -16.34 36.38 7.47
N LEU A 194 -17.49 35.84 7.05
CA LEU A 194 -18.02 35.99 5.70
C LEU A 194 -19.15 37.02 5.68
N GLU A 195 -19.12 37.93 4.72
CA GLU A 195 -20.21 38.87 4.50
C GLU A 195 -21.28 38.24 3.60
N THR A 196 -22.38 37.80 4.22
CA THR A 196 -23.47 37.08 3.55
C THR A 196 -24.74 37.91 3.35
N ASP A 197 -24.83 39.10 3.95
CA ASP A 197 -26.04 39.92 3.91
C ASP A 197 -26.07 40.82 2.64
N ASP A 198 -24.90 41.23 2.13
CA ASP A 198 -24.80 41.96 0.86
C ASP A 198 -24.83 40.99 -0.35
N PRO A 199 -25.76 41.16 -1.31
CA PRO A 199 -25.86 40.26 -2.46
C PRO A 199 -24.62 40.22 -3.36
N VAL A 200 -23.84 41.29 -3.46
CA VAL A 200 -22.63 41.32 -4.28
C VAL A 200 -21.51 40.55 -3.60
N TYR A 201 -21.29 40.76 -2.31
CA TYR A 201 -20.29 39.98 -1.57
C TYR A 201 -20.66 38.49 -1.54
N LEU A 202 -21.93 38.16 -1.29
CA LEU A 202 -22.38 36.77 -1.29
C LEU A 202 -22.29 36.12 -2.68
N TRP A 203 -22.98 36.67 -3.69
CA TRP A 203 -23.15 35.97 -4.96
C TRP A 203 -21.99 36.17 -5.94
N PHE A 204 -21.37 37.34 -5.93
CA PHE A 204 -20.26 37.63 -6.85
C PHE A 204 -18.91 37.24 -6.25
N TYR A 205 -18.58 37.70 -5.04
CA TYR A 205 -17.28 37.41 -4.42
C TYR A 205 -17.19 35.98 -3.89
N LEU A 206 -18.13 35.58 -3.02
CA LEU A 206 -18.06 34.29 -2.34
C LEU A 206 -18.56 33.15 -3.22
N PHE A 207 -19.71 33.29 -3.88
CA PHE A 207 -20.27 32.19 -4.67
C PHE A 207 -19.63 32.07 -6.05
N PHE A 208 -19.73 33.09 -6.91
CA PHE A 208 -19.35 32.97 -8.33
C PHE A 208 -17.87 32.61 -8.52
N PHE A 209 -16.95 33.36 -7.90
CA PHE A 209 -15.53 33.06 -8.04
C PHE A 209 -15.26 31.65 -7.52
N ASN A 210 -15.56 31.32 -6.27
CA ASN A 210 -15.20 30.00 -5.72
C ASN A 210 -15.88 28.80 -6.42
N THR A 211 -17.08 28.98 -6.99
CA THR A 211 -17.79 27.90 -7.69
C THR A 211 -17.04 27.43 -8.94
N LEU A 212 -16.23 28.28 -9.58
CA LEU A 212 -15.38 27.87 -10.71
C LEU A 212 -14.30 26.85 -10.27
N TRP A 213 -13.74 27.01 -9.07
CA TRP A 213 -12.77 26.12 -8.44
C TRP A 213 -13.40 24.82 -7.90
N VAL A 214 -14.72 24.66 -8.07
CA VAL A 214 -15.42 23.40 -7.82
C VAL A 214 -15.73 22.69 -9.14
N TRP A 215 -16.44 23.36 -10.04
CA TRP A 215 -16.91 22.71 -11.27
C TRP A 215 -15.79 22.35 -12.23
N VAL A 216 -14.78 23.21 -12.38
CA VAL A 216 -13.71 22.92 -13.33
C VAL A 216 -12.82 21.77 -12.82
N PRO A 217 -12.40 21.73 -11.55
CA PRO A 217 -11.71 20.54 -11.01
C PRO A 217 -12.53 19.25 -11.10
N ILE A 218 -13.84 19.28 -10.82
CA ILE A 218 -14.71 18.11 -11.03
C ILE A 218 -14.70 17.66 -12.50
N TRP A 219 -14.76 18.61 -13.44
CA TRP A 219 -14.68 18.30 -14.86
C TRP A 219 -13.31 17.72 -15.26
N VAL A 220 -12.21 18.26 -14.72
CA VAL A 220 -10.85 17.72 -14.93
C VAL A 220 -10.75 16.29 -14.42
N LEU A 221 -11.28 15.99 -13.24
CA LEU A 221 -11.35 14.63 -12.69
C LEU A 221 -12.15 13.70 -13.59
N TRP A 222 -13.30 14.16 -14.10
CA TRP A 222 -14.12 13.38 -15.02
C TRP A 222 -13.40 13.08 -16.34
N GLU A 223 -12.71 14.06 -16.94
CA GLU A 223 -11.89 13.84 -18.12
C GLU A 223 -10.71 12.90 -17.85
N ALA A 224 -10.06 13.02 -16.70
CA ALA A 224 -8.98 12.11 -16.30
C ALA A 224 -9.48 10.67 -16.19
N VAL A 225 -10.66 10.44 -15.58
CA VAL A 225 -11.28 9.11 -15.48
C VAL A 225 -11.54 8.53 -16.87
N LYS A 226 -12.06 9.32 -17.82
CA LYS A 226 -12.28 8.85 -19.20
C LYS A 226 -10.98 8.44 -19.88
N GLU A 227 -9.96 9.27 -19.79
CA GLU A 227 -8.69 9.06 -20.47
C GLU A 227 -7.93 7.88 -19.90
N LEU A 228 -7.88 7.77 -18.56
CA LEU A 228 -7.29 6.62 -17.87
C LEU A 228 -8.05 5.34 -18.22
N ARG A 229 -9.40 5.34 -18.14
CA ARG A 229 -10.21 4.18 -18.51
C ARG A 229 -9.96 3.77 -19.95
N THR A 230 -9.94 4.72 -20.89
CA THR A 230 -9.72 4.43 -22.31
C THR A 230 -8.32 3.86 -22.54
N ALA A 231 -7.31 4.38 -21.86
CA ALA A 231 -5.94 3.87 -21.93
C ALA A 231 -5.85 2.42 -21.42
N PHE A 232 -6.43 2.12 -20.25
CA PHE A 232 -6.44 0.76 -19.69
C PHE A 232 -7.23 -0.21 -20.57
N VAL A 233 -8.43 0.18 -21.03
CA VAL A 233 -9.25 -0.66 -21.92
C VAL A 233 -8.54 -0.92 -23.25
N THR A 234 -7.86 0.07 -23.81
CA THR A 234 -7.11 -0.11 -25.07
C THR A 234 -5.90 -0.99 -24.86
N ALA A 235 -5.19 -0.84 -23.75
CA ALA A 235 -4.05 -1.68 -23.41
C ALA A 235 -4.44 -3.16 -23.29
N GLU A 236 -5.58 -3.44 -22.65
CA GLU A 236 -6.10 -4.81 -22.47
C GLU A 236 -6.61 -5.43 -23.79
N ASN A 237 -7.24 -4.62 -24.66
CA ASN A 237 -7.81 -5.10 -25.92
C ASN A 237 -6.80 -5.12 -27.10
N SER A 238 -5.57 -4.64 -26.90
CA SER A 238 -4.56 -4.64 -27.96
C SER A 238 -4.04 -6.06 -28.16
N PRO A 239 -4.17 -6.65 -29.37
CA PRO A 239 -3.62 -7.97 -29.63
C PRO A 239 -2.11 -7.95 -29.39
N GLN A 240 -1.64 -8.84 -28.53
CA GLN A 240 -0.21 -9.09 -28.33
C GLN A 240 0.42 -9.34 -29.72
N PRO A 241 1.52 -8.64 -30.08
CA PRO A 241 2.22 -8.98 -31.30
C PRO A 241 2.66 -10.45 -31.21
N PRO A 242 2.55 -11.23 -32.30
CA PRO A 242 3.02 -12.61 -32.30
C PRO A 242 4.48 -12.63 -31.85
N TYR A 243 4.75 -13.39 -30.78
CA TYR A 243 6.10 -13.66 -30.28
C TYR A 243 7.00 -14.09 -31.45
N GLY A 244 8.03 -13.30 -31.77
CA GLY A 244 9.07 -13.76 -32.71
C GLY A 244 9.75 -12.71 -33.60
N TYR A 245 9.30 -11.46 -33.67
CA TYR A 245 10.02 -10.42 -34.43
C TYR A 245 10.55 -9.32 -33.51
N PRO A 246 11.87 -9.06 -33.48
CA PRO A 246 12.40 -7.90 -32.79
C PRO A 246 11.84 -6.62 -33.46
N PRO A 247 11.54 -5.56 -32.68
CA PRO A 247 11.16 -4.29 -33.25
C PRO A 247 12.29 -3.80 -34.17
N PRO A 248 12.01 -3.29 -35.38
CA PRO A 248 13.05 -2.77 -36.25
C PRO A 248 13.79 -1.66 -35.50
N GLN A 249 15.09 -1.89 -35.29
CA GLN A 249 16.00 -0.93 -34.69
C GLN A 249 15.92 0.37 -35.49
N GLY A 250 15.41 1.42 -34.85
CA GLY A 250 15.40 2.77 -35.40
C GLY A 250 16.83 3.25 -35.60
N HIS A 251 17.39 2.97 -36.77
CA HIS A 251 18.59 3.63 -37.26
C HIS A 251 18.19 5.06 -37.65
N SER A 252 18.88 6.05 -37.08
CA SER A 252 18.86 7.42 -37.59
C SER A 252 19.30 7.44 -39.05
N PRO A 253 18.52 8.01 -39.99
CA PRO A 253 19.03 8.30 -41.31
C PRO A 253 19.79 9.63 -41.26
N TYR A 254 21.07 9.60 -41.67
CA TYR A 254 21.78 10.79 -42.12
C TYR A 254 21.03 11.42 -43.33
N PRO A 255 21.11 12.74 -43.53
CA PRO A 255 20.33 13.43 -44.55
C PRO A 255 20.86 13.14 -45.95
N GLN A 256 19.96 12.78 -46.89
CA GLN A 256 20.23 12.89 -48.32
C GLN A 256 19.35 13.97 -48.94
N GLN A 257 19.98 14.77 -49.79
CA GLN A 257 19.40 15.86 -50.60
C GLN A 257 18.74 15.32 -51.90
N PRO A 258 17.95 16.14 -52.62
CA PRO A 258 16.67 15.72 -53.21
C PRO A 258 16.73 15.33 -54.70
N GLY A 259 15.77 14.52 -55.16
CA GLY A 259 15.61 14.19 -56.58
C GLY A 259 14.23 13.63 -56.98
N TYR A 260 13.38 14.53 -57.49
CA TYR A 260 12.38 14.41 -58.58
C TYR A 260 11.43 13.19 -58.72
N GLY A 261 10.11 13.49 -58.61
CA GLY A 261 9.13 13.29 -59.69
C GLY A 261 8.41 11.94 -59.86
N ALA A 262 7.10 11.90 -59.57
CA ALA A 262 6.15 10.86 -60.03
C ALA A 262 5.72 11.11 -61.50
N PRO A 263 5.12 10.15 -62.24
CA PRO A 263 3.63 10.02 -62.26
C PRO A 263 3.13 8.54 -62.56
N PRO A 264 1.88 8.23 -63.04
CA PRO A 264 0.84 7.49 -62.30
C PRO A 264 0.33 6.18 -63.02
N PRO A 265 -0.76 5.48 -62.58
CA PRO A 265 -0.95 4.02 -62.76
C PRO A 265 -1.88 3.58 -63.92
N GLY A 266 -1.83 2.27 -64.27
CA GLY A 266 -2.74 1.61 -65.22
C GLY A 266 -3.35 0.27 -64.70
N PRO A 267 -4.45 -0.24 -65.30
CA PRO A 267 -5.44 -1.14 -64.67
C PRO A 267 -5.37 -2.63 -65.15
N PRO A 268 -6.27 -3.55 -64.71
CA PRO A 268 -5.99 -4.99 -64.48
C PRO A 268 -6.47 -5.94 -65.60
N PRO A 269 -6.28 -7.27 -65.47
CA PRO A 269 -7.38 -8.17 -65.83
C PRO A 269 -7.58 -9.43 -64.95
N GLN A 270 -8.78 -10.00 -65.15
CA GLN A 270 -9.46 -11.10 -64.46
C GLN A 270 -9.04 -12.51 -64.92
N GLY A 271 -9.16 -13.48 -64.00
CA GLY A 271 -9.87 -14.78 -64.12
C GLY A 271 -9.40 -15.85 -65.12
N TYR A 272 -9.20 -17.10 -64.63
CA TYR A 272 -9.80 -18.37 -65.12
C TYR A 272 -9.21 -19.62 -64.38
N TYR A 273 -10.09 -20.55 -64.00
CA TYR A 273 -9.85 -21.99 -63.63
C TYR A 273 -10.47 -22.86 -64.79
N PRO A 274 -10.34 -24.22 -64.91
CA PRO A 274 -9.92 -25.26 -63.94
C PRO A 274 -9.07 -26.48 -64.46
N SER A 275 -8.57 -27.25 -63.47
CA SER A 275 -8.26 -28.72 -63.34
C SER A 275 -7.63 -29.59 -64.45
N HIS A 276 -6.57 -30.35 -64.10
CA HIS A 276 -6.57 -31.81 -63.84
C HIS A 276 -5.14 -32.41 -63.69
N GLY A 277 -4.95 -33.34 -62.72
CA GLY A 277 -4.22 -34.61 -62.96
C GLY A 277 -2.77 -34.84 -62.47
N HIS A 278 -2.64 -35.54 -61.34
CA HIS A 278 -1.73 -36.67 -60.99
C HIS A 278 -0.23 -36.54 -60.55
N ALA A 279 -0.02 -36.92 -59.27
CA ALA A 279 1.02 -37.83 -58.67
C ALA A 279 2.50 -37.37 -58.46
N PRO A 280 3.34 -37.99 -57.57
CA PRO A 280 3.17 -38.58 -56.22
C PRO A 280 4.29 -38.07 -55.21
N PRO A 281 4.79 -38.79 -54.15
CA PRO A 281 5.02 -38.26 -52.79
C PRO A 281 6.49 -37.86 -52.44
N PRO A 282 6.76 -37.27 -51.24
CA PRO A 282 7.99 -36.52 -50.97
C PRO A 282 9.14 -37.35 -50.35
N PRO A 283 10.40 -36.90 -50.48
CA PRO A 283 11.56 -37.46 -49.77
C PRO A 283 11.80 -36.80 -48.39
N ALA A 284 12.42 -37.59 -47.51
CA ALA A 284 12.70 -37.33 -46.10
C ALA A 284 13.96 -36.45 -45.84
N PRO A 285 14.11 -35.88 -44.62
CA PRO A 285 15.27 -35.09 -44.19
C PRO A 285 16.33 -35.89 -43.39
N TYR A 286 17.60 -35.50 -43.51
CA TYR A 286 18.75 -35.79 -42.62
C TYR A 286 18.97 -34.56 -41.71
N GLY A 287 19.44 -34.57 -40.45
CA GLY A 287 19.92 -35.58 -39.49
C GLY A 287 20.53 -34.84 -38.27
N ALA A 288 20.42 -35.39 -37.06
CA ALA A 288 21.02 -34.89 -35.81
C ALA A 288 21.66 -36.06 -35.01
N PRO A 289 22.68 -35.83 -34.14
CA PRO A 289 23.35 -36.89 -33.37
C PRO A 289 22.77 -37.09 -31.93
N PRO A 290 23.17 -38.17 -31.19
CA PRO A 290 22.21 -39.02 -30.44
C PRO A 290 22.28 -38.94 -28.90
N SER A 291 21.21 -39.44 -28.25
CA SER A 291 21.15 -39.79 -26.82
C SER A 291 20.83 -41.29 -26.63
N GLN A 292 21.49 -41.91 -25.63
CA GLN A 292 21.32 -43.32 -25.22
C GLN A 292 20.10 -43.50 -24.29
N GLY A 293 19.44 -44.66 -24.40
CA GLY A 293 18.25 -45.03 -23.62
C GLY A 293 18.42 -46.26 -22.72
N TYR A 294 17.35 -46.59 -21.98
CA TYR A 294 17.08 -47.91 -21.39
C TYR A 294 15.54 -48.18 -21.37
N PRO A 295 15.07 -49.45 -21.42
CA PRO A 295 13.67 -49.82 -21.67
C PRO A 295 12.87 -50.36 -20.45
N PRO A 296 11.53 -50.58 -20.56
CA PRO A 296 10.60 -51.09 -19.51
C PRO A 296 10.23 -52.58 -19.76
N PRO A 297 9.14 -53.24 -19.24
CA PRO A 297 8.04 -52.89 -18.29
C PRO A 297 7.63 -54.00 -17.26
N GLN A 298 6.60 -53.77 -16.39
CA GLN A 298 5.41 -54.66 -16.13
C GLN A 298 4.59 -54.30 -14.84
N GLN A 299 3.25 -54.34 -14.92
CA GLN A 299 2.21 -54.35 -13.84
C GLN A 299 1.62 -55.79 -13.69
N PRO A 300 0.57 -56.17 -12.91
CA PRO A 300 -0.42 -55.49 -11.99
C PRO A 300 -0.72 -56.35 -10.69
N PRO A 301 -1.91 -56.44 -10.00
CA PRO A 301 -3.17 -55.67 -9.89
C PRO A 301 -3.77 -55.49 -8.43
N TYR A 302 -5.00 -54.95 -8.34
CA TYR A 302 -5.90 -54.60 -7.21
C TYR A 302 -6.44 -55.72 -6.27
N GLY A 303 -6.75 -55.38 -4.99
CA GLY A 303 -8.04 -55.71 -4.31
C GLY A 303 -8.10 -56.58 -3.01
N GLN A 304 -8.79 -56.06 -1.97
CA GLN A 304 -9.61 -56.71 -0.89
C GLN A 304 -9.08 -57.04 0.55
N HIS A 305 -9.74 -56.39 1.53
CA HIS A 305 -10.24 -56.75 2.90
C HIS A 305 -9.47 -57.64 3.94
N GLN A 306 -9.17 -57.01 5.11
CA GLN A 306 -9.36 -57.39 6.57
C GLN A 306 -8.90 -58.79 7.10
N PRO A 307 -8.64 -59.06 8.42
CA PRO A 307 -8.94 -58.31 9.67
C PRO A 307 -7.84 -58.25 10.77
N TYR A 308 -8.13 -57.53 11.87
CA TYR A 308 -7.40 -57.44 13.16
C TYR A 308 -7.23 -58.78 13.92
N PRO A 309 -6.24 -58.88 14.85
CA PRO A 309 -6.54 -59.16 16.27
C PRO A 309 -5.69 -58.34 17.30
N PRO A 310 -6.03 -58.36 18.63
CA PRO A 310 -5.68 -57.28 19.59
C PRO A 310 -4.64 -57.72 20.68
N PRO A 311 -4.50 -57.08 21.88
CA PRO A 311 -3.26 -56.43 22.34
C PRO A 311 -2.57 -57.10 23.56
N GLN A 312 -1.28 -56.82 23.81
CA GLN A 312 -0.64 -57.09 25.12
C GLN A 312 0.29 -55.96 25.59
N GLN A 313 0.05 -55.52 26.82
CA GLN A 313 0.79 -54.55 27.61
C GLN A 313 2.07 -55.17 28.20
N ALA A 314 3.16 -54.39 28.30
CA ALA A 314 4.06 -54.43 29.46
C ALA A 314 5.04 -53.25 29.43
N TYR A 315 4.99 -52.43 30.50
CA TYR A 315 5.96 -51.39 30.82
C TYR A 315 7.20 -52.00 31.49
N SER A 316 8.40 -51.56 31.11
CA SER A 316 9.58 -51.65 31.98
C SER A 316 10.61 -50.55 31.65
N ARG A 317 11.01 -49.82 32.69
CA ARG A 317 11.91 -48.66 32.72
C ARG A 317 13.31 -49.09 33.24
N PRO A 318 14.44 -48.49 32.82
CA PRO A 318 15.75 -48.72 33.45
C PRO A 318 16.16 -47.63 34.48
N PRO A 319 17.21 -47.88 35.31
CA PRO A 319 17.30 -47.43 36.72
C PRO A 319 18.28 -46.28 37.02
N VAL A 320 18.22 -45.78 38.26
CA VAL A 320 19.04 -44.70 38.89
C VAL A 320 20.01 -45.31 39.94
N PRO A 321 21.21 -44.74 40.21
CA PRO A 321 22.19 -45.26 41.19
C PRO A 321 21.95 -44.76 42.64
N PRO A 322 22.63 -45.35 43.66
CA PRO A 322 22.21 -45.34 45.07
C PRO A 322 22.91 -44.28 45.95
N PRO A 323 22.41 -43.98 47.18
CA PRO A 323 23.08 -43.12 48.16
C PRO A 323 23.68 -43.89 49.37
N ALA A 324 24.64 -43.25 50.05
CA ALA A 324 25.31 -43.68 51.29
C ALA A 324 24.80 -42.88 52.52
N PRO A 325 25.09 -43.31 53.78
CA PRO A 325 24.12 -43.22 54.89
C PRO A 325 24.37 -42.16 55.99
N TYR A 326 23.35 -42.06 56.85
CA TYR A 326 23.02 -41.15 57.96
C TYR A 326 24.05 -40.85 59.07
N GLY A 327 23.91 -39.66 59.68
CA GLY A 327 24.46 -39.26 61.00
C GLY A 327 23.64 -38.14 61.67
N SER A 328 23.59 -38.13 63.01
CA SER A 328 22.61 -37.53 63.94
C SER A 328 22.85 -36.08 64.44
N HIS A 329 21.75 -35.42 64.87
CA HIS A 329 21.56 -34.08 65.52
C HIS A 329 22.38 -33.80 66.82
N PRO A 330 22.56 -32.53 67.36
CA PRO A 330 21.48 -31.55 67.67
C PRO A 330 21.74 -30.00 67.82
N HIS A 331 20.63 -29.25 67.95
CA HIS A 331 20.34 -27.92 68.58
C HIS A 331 21.06 -26.60 68.19
N HIS A 332 20.29 -25.62 67.66
CA HIS A 332 19.94 -24.29 68.23
C HIS A 332 18.98 -23.49 67.28
N GLN A 333 18.07 -22.70 67.87
CA GLN A 333 16.92 -21.89 67.33
C GLN A 333 17.33 -20.42 66.98
N PRO A 334 16.48 -19.47 66.48
CA PRO A 334 15.14 -19.44 65.79
C PRO A 334 15.09 -18.37 64.62
N PRO A 335 13.98 -17.71 64.14
CA PRO A 335 12.51 -17.89 64.29
C PRO A 335 11.64 -17.80 62.98
N ALA A 336 10.33 -18.03 63.19
CA ALA A 336 9.15 -17.51 62.46
C ALA A 336 8.66 -18.20 61.16
N GLY A 337 7.67 -19.09 61.36
CA GLY A 337 6.38 -19.05 60.65
C GLY A 337 6.36 -19.38 59.16
N GLN A 338 6.23 -20.67 58.82
CA GLN A 338 5.61 -21.10 57.57
C GLN A 338 4.60 -22.20 57.87
N TYR A 339 3.31 -21.83 57.80
CA TYR A 339 2.26 -22.79 57.46
C TYR A 339 2.61 -23.38 56.08
N PRO A 340 2.47 -24.70 55.84
CA PRO A 340 2.56 -25.22 54.50
C PRO A 340 1.41 -24.59 53.68
N PRO A 341 1.66 -24.03 52.48
CA PRO A 341 0.55 -23.65 51.64
C PRO A 341 -0.20 -24.92 51.25
N SER A 342 -1.51 -24.88 51.50
CA SER A 342 -2.51 -25.77 50.94
C SER A 342 -2.19 -26.05 49.46
N PRO A 343 -2.46 -27.26 48.93
CA PRO A 343 -2.23 -27.56 47.53
C PRO A 343 -3.04 -26.59 46.67
N GLN A 344 -2.32 -25.61 46.12
CA GLN A 344 -2.85 -24.69 45.12
C GLN A 344 -3.22 -25.58 43.93
N TYR A 345 -4.49 -25.53 43.53
CA TYR A 345 -4.98 -26.11 42.28
C TYR A 345 -4.11 -25.55 41.14
N GLY A 346 -3.05 -26.28 40.80
CA GLY A 346 -2.06 -25.89 39.81
C GLY A 346 -2.72 -25.88 38.43
N ALA A 347 -2.62 -24.74 37.76
CA ALA A 347 -3.16 -24.53 36.43
C ALA A 347 -2.72 -25.64 35.47
N LEU A 348 -3.70 -26.22 34.78
CA LEU A 348 -3.52 -27.14 33.65
C LEU A 348 -2.94 -26.36 32.46
N GLN A 349 -1.68 -25.89 32.53
CA GLN A 349 -0.96 -25.38 31.36
C GLN A 349 -0.19 -26.53 30.73
N GLY A 350 -0.56 -26.90 29.50
CA GLY A 350 0.24 -27.84 28.71
C GLY A 350 1.62 -27.25 28.38
N PRO A 351 2.57 -28.07 27.89
CA PRO A 351 3.91 -27.57 27.54
C PRO A 351 3.81 -26.46 26.49
N PRO A 352 4.64 -25.40 26.61
CA PRO A 352 4.62 -24.28 25.68
C PRO A 352 4.99 -24.72 24.27
N SER A 353 4.38 -24.09 23.28
CA SER A 353 4.68 -24.31 21.88
C SER A 353 6.13 -23.91 21.58
N ALA A 354 6.83 -24.71 20.77
CA ALA A 354 8.16 -24.33 20.29
C ALA A 354 8.07 -23.21 19.23
N PRO A 355 9.09 -22.34 19.09
CA PRO A 355 9.14 -21.37 18.00
C PRO A 355 9.11 -22.07 16.64
N SER A 356 8.47 -21.42 15.67
CA SER A 356 8.44 -21.85 14.27
C SER A 356 9.85 -21.85 13.65
N PRO A 357 10.11 -22.68 12.62
CA PRO A 357 11.38 -22.65 11.90
C PRO A 357 11.75 -21.24 11.43
N GLY A 358 12.98 -20.79 11.73
CA GLY A 358 13.44 -19.43 11.43
C GLY A 358 13.12 -18.37 12.51
N TYR A 359 12.39 -18.72 13.57
CA TYR A 359 12.11 -17.83 14.72
C TYR A 359 13.10 -18.00 15.87
N VAL A 360 14.04 -18.93 15.77
CA VAL A 360 15.12 -19.09 16.75
C VAL A 360 16.37 -18.34 16.26
N PRO A 361 16.81 -17.29 16.98
CA PRO A 361 18.00 -16.54 16.59
C PRO A 361 19.24 -17.43 16.47
N GLY A 362 20.00 -17.24 15.39
CA GLY A 362 21.26 -17.96 15.15
C GLY A 362 21.12 -19.38 14.58
N GLN A 363 19.90 -19.89 14.37
CA GLN A 363 19.72 -21.16 13.65
C GLN A 363 20.06 -20.99 12.16
N MET A 364 20.83 -21.94 11.65
CA MET A 364 21.26 -21.99 10.25
C MET A 364 21.34 -23.45 9.79
N ALA A 365 21.11 -23.69 8.50
CA ALA A 365 21.29 -25.01 7.92
C ALA A 365 22.79 -25.37 7.87
N PRO A 366 23.18 -26.62 8.15
CA PRO A 366 24.55 -27.07 7.94
C PRO A 366 24.84 -27.19 6.44
N GLY A 367 26.04 -26.80 5.99
CA GLY A 367 26.45 -26.95 4.59
C GLY A 367 27.43 -25.88 4.12
N ASP A 368 27.89 -26.03 2.87
CA ASP A 368 28.70 -25.01 2.18
C ASP A 368 27.82 -24.19 1.23
N PHE A 369 27.68 -22.90 1.55
CA PHE A 369 26.85 -21.95 0.81
C PHE A 369 27.68 -20.91 0.04
N ARG A 370 29.00 -21.12 -0.10
CA ARG A 370 29.89 -20.17 -0.80
C ARG A 370 29.49 -19.97 -2.24
N ARG A 371 29.13 -21.06 -2.93
CA ARG A 371 28.68 -21.00 -4.33
C ARG A 371 27.45 -20.10 -4.50
N ASP A 372 26.49 -20.20 -3.59
CA ASP A 372 25.28 -19.38 -3.63
C ASP A 372 25.62 -17.90 -3.36
N ALA A 373 26.47 -17.64 -2.37
CA ALA A 373 26.97 -16.29 -2.09
C ALA A 373 27.74 -15.68 -3.28
N ASP A 374 28.59 -16.46 -3.95
CA ASP A 374 29.36 -16.03 -5.13
C ASP A 374 28.44 -15.71 -6.32
N VAL A 375 27.42 -16.54 -6.56
CA VAL A 375 26.44 -16.30 -7.63
C VAL A 375 25.66 -15.01 -7.35
N LEU A 376 25.19 -14.80 -6.12
CA LEU A 376 24.51 -13.56 -5.71
C LEU A 376 25.43 -12.35 -5.88
N ARG A 377 26.69 -12.44 -5.47
CA ARG A 377 27.64 -11.32 -5.62
C ARG A 377 27.90 -11.01 -7.09
N LYS A 378 28.07 -12.04 -7.91
CA LYS A 378 28.28 -11.90 -9.36
C LYS A 378 27.07 -11.26 -10.05
N ALA A 379 25.85 -11.65 -9.66
CA ALA A 379 24.62 -11.10 -10.19
C ALA A 379 24.48 -9.59 -9.97
N MET A 380 25.09 -9.06 -8.91
CA MET A 380 25.06 -7.65 -8.51
C MET A 380 26.38 -6.91 -8.80
N LYS A 381 27.21 -7.42 -9.71
CA LYS A 381 28.53 -6.82 -10.01
C LYS A 381 28.55 -6.21 -11.41
N GLY A 382 28.73 -4.90 -11.48
CA GLY A 382 28.92 -4.18 -12.73
C GLY A 382 27.80 -3.17 -12.94
N PHE A 383 27.51 -2.85 -14.20
CA PHE A 383 26.38 -2.00 -14.55
C PHE A 383 25.14 -2.88 -14.79
N GLY A 384 24.09 -2.65 -13.99
CA GLY A 384 22.87 -3.46 -13.99
C GLY A 384 22.97 -4.70 -13.10
N THR A 385 21.84 -5.38 -12.95
CA THR A 385 21.65 -6.53 -12.06
C THR A 385 21.21 -7.74 -12.89
N ASP A 386 21.64 -8.95 -12.54
CA ASP A 386 21.12 -10.19 -13.11
C ASP A 386 19.95 -10.68 -12.24
N GLU A 387 18.74 -10.17 -12.49
CA GLU A 387 17.55 -10.49 -11.71
C GLU A 387 17.20 -11.98 -11.79
N ALA A 388 17.48 -12.64 -12.92
CA ALA A 388 17.21 -14.05 -13.11
C ALA A 388 18.07 -14.92 -12.17
N ALA A 389 19.36 -14.58 -12.03
CA ALA A 389 20.25 -15.26 -11.09
C ALA A 389 19.82 -15.03 -9.62
N LEU A 390 19.39 -13.81 -9.27
CA LEU A 390 18.85 -13.53 -7.93
C LEU A 390 17.62 -14.41 -7.64
N ILE A 391 16.66 -14.47 -8.55
CA ILE A 391 15.45 -15.29 -8.41
C ILE A 391 15.82 -16.77 -8.28
N GLN A 392 16.68 -17.29 -9.15
CA GLN A 392 17.06 -18.71 -9.16
C GLN A 392 17.70 -19.16 -7.85
N VAL A 393 18.52 -18.31 -7.23
CA VAL A 393 19.15 -18.64 -5.95
C VAL A 393 18.18 -18.45 -4.79
N LEU A 394 17.52 -17.30 -4.69
CA LEU A 394 16.77 -16.93 -3.48
C LEU A 394 15.44 -17.67 -3.35
N SER A 395 14.71 -17.90 -4.44
CA SER A 395 13.36 -18.51 -4.40
C SER A 395 13.32 -19.97 -3.92
N ARG A 396 14.47 -20.67 -3.89
CA ARG A 396 14.57 -22.08 -3.51
C ARG A 396 15.06 -22.33 -2.08
N LEU A 397 15.48 -21.28 -1.37
CA LEU A 397 16.11 -21.41 -0.06
C LEU A 397 15.04 -21.46 1.04
N ASP A 398 15.13 -22.44 1.93
CA ASP A 398 14.35 -22.41 3.17
C ASP A 398 14.92 -21.37 4.16
N PRO A 399 14.17 -20.99 5.22
CA PRO A 399 14.62 -19.98 6.18
C PRO A 399 16.01 -20.23 6.80
N LEU A 400 16.35 -21.49 7.08
CA LEU A 400 17.63 -21.85 7.71
C LEU A 400 18.77 -21.83 6.70
N GLN A 401 18.50 -22.25 5.46
CA GLN A 401 19.45 -22.11 4.34
C GLN A 401 19.71 -20.65 4.00
N MET A 402 18.67 -19.81 3.98
CA MET A 402 18.83 -18.38 3.72
C MET A 402 19.65 -17.69 4.83
N ALA A 403 19.42 -18.06 6.10
CA ALA A 403 20.25 -17.59 7.20
C ALA A 403 21.74 -17.99 7.01
N ALA A 404 22.00 -19.23 6.56
CA ALA A 404 23.35 -19.71 6.25
C ALA A 404 23.98 -18.97 5.05
N VAL A 405 23.23 -18.71 3.98
CA VAL A 405 23.67 -17.93 2.83
C VAL A 405 24.01 -16.50 3.24
N ARG A 406 23.17 -15.84 4.05
CA ARG A 406 23.44 -14.47 4.54
C ARG A 406 24.70 -14.41 5.38
N SER A 407 24.88 -15.38 6.29
CA SER A 407 26.10 -15.48 7.11
C SER A 407 27.34 -15.75 6.26
N THR A 408 27.22 -16.62 5.27
CA THR A 408 28.30 -16.91 4.31
C THR A 408 28.64 -15.69 3.46
N TYR A 409 27.64 -14.96 2.96
CA TYR A 409 27.85 -13.73 2.20
C TYR A 409 28.63 -12.69 3.02
N SER A 410 28.26 -12.50 4.29
CA SER A 410 28.95 -11.59 5.20
C SER A 410 30.39 -12.00 5.48
N SER A 411 30.62 -13.28 5.83
CA SER A 411 31.95 -13.78 6.21
C SER A 411 32.88 -14.04 5.03
N HIS A 412 32.36 -14.52 3.90
CA HIS A 412 33.15 -14.89 2.72
C HIS A 412 33.37 -13.71 1.76
N ILE A 413 32.33 -12.91 1.50
CA ILE A 413 32.38 -11.79 0.55
C ILE A 413 32.73 -10.47 1.26
N GLY A 414 32.51 -10.38 2.57
CA GLY A 414 32.79 -9.16 3.35
C GLY A 414 31.77 -8.03 3.11
N ARG A 415 30.56 -8.38 2.67
CA ARG A 415 29.48 -7.44 2.33
C ARG A 415 28.15 -7.86 2.95
N ASP A 416 27.18 -6.96 2.93
CA ASP A 416 25.84 -7.24 3.46
C ASP A 416 24.88 -7.53 2.30
N LEU A 417 24.38 -8.76 2.24
CA LEU A 417 23.51 -9.22 1.15
C LEU A 417 22.22 -8.39 1.06
N TYR A 418 21.63 -8.03 2.19
CA TYR A 418 20.40 -7.25 2.22
C TYR A 418 20.63 -5.85 1.64
N LYS A 419 21.70 -5.18 2.04
CA LYS A 419 22.08 -3.85 1.53
C LYS A 419 22.42 -3.88 0.05
N ASP A 420 23.15 -4.90 -0.39
CA ASP A 420 23.52 -5.05 -1.80
C ASP A 420 22.27 -5.25 -2.67
N VAL A 421 21.36 -6.15 -2.30
CA VAL A 421 20.11 -6.36 -3.05
C VAL A 421 19.24 -5.11 -3.03
N LYS A 422 19.15 -4.42 -1.89
CA LYS A 422 18.40 -3.17 -1.74
C LYS A 422 18.92 -2.04 -2.63
N SER A 423 20.23 -1.93 -2.86
CA SER A 423 20.79 -0.90 -3.74
C SER A 423 20.65 -1.21 -5.22
N GLU A 424 20.49 -2.48 -5.58
CA GLU A 424 20.56 -2.98 -6.96
C GLU A 424 19.18 -3.29 -7.56
N THR A 425 18.11 -3.27 -6.75
CA THR A 425 16.75 -3.60 -7.16
C THR A 425 15.76 -2.52 -6.72
N GLY A 426 14.52 -2.57 -7.24
CA GLY A 426 13.48 -1.61 -6.91
C GLY A 426 12.07 -2.21 -6.87
N GLY A 427 11.14 -1.48 -6.25
CA GLY A 427 9.71 -1.78 -6.29
C GLY A 427 9.31 -3.06 -5.55
N TYR A 428 8.28 -3.77 -6.04
CA TYR A 428 7.79 -5.00 -5.40
C TYR A 428 8.74 -6.20 -5.59
N PHE A 429 9.57 -6.18 -6.63
CA PHE A 429 10.64 -7.16 -6.82
C PHE A 429 11.66 -7.07 -5.68
N GLU A 430 12.15 -5.85 -5.38
CA GLU A 430 13.02 -5.59 -4.22
C GLU A 430 12.36 -6.06 -2.93
N LYS A 431 11.10 -5.65 -2.67
CA LYS A 431 10.38 -6.05 -1.44
C LYS A 431 10.30 -7.57 -1.25
N GLY A 432 10.01 -8.32 -2.32
CA GLY A 432 9.98 -9.77 -2.28
C GLY A 432 11.34 -10.39 -1.98
N LEU A 433 12.41 -9.93 -2.66
CA LEU A 433 13.76 -10.43 -2.39
C LEU A 433 14.22 -10.12 -0.97
N LEU A 434 13.96 -8.91 -0.47
CA LEU A 434 14.33 -8.50 0.88
C LEU A 434 13.57 -9.29 1.95
N GLY A 435 12.31 -9.65 1.69
CA GLY A 435 11.52 -10.55 2.56
C GLY A 435 12.16 -11.92 2.70
N ILE A 436 12.54 -12.54 1.59
CA ILE A 436 13.27 -13.81 1.58
C ILE A 436 14.58 -13.67 2.37
N ILE A 437 15.39 -12.65 2.08
CA ILE A 437 16.72 -12.46 2.68
C ILE A 437 16.66 -12.22 4.19
N ASP A 438 15.67 -11.46 4.67
CA ASP A 438 15.48 -11.24 6.11
C ASP A 438 15.06 -12.55 6.81
N GLY A 439 14.35 -13.44 6.12
CA GLY A 439 13.73 -14.62 6.69
C GLY A 439 12.55 -14.26 7.61
N PRO A 440 11.78 -15.26 8.08
CA PRO A 440 10.44 -15.01 8.63
C PRO A 440 10.46 -14.11 9.87
N LEU A 441 11.39 -14.31 10.80
CA LEU A 441 11.46 -13.54 12.04
C LEU A 441 11.78 -12.06 11.82
N ILE A 442 12.82 -11.78 11.03
CA ILE A 442 13.28 -10.42 10.80
C ILE A 442 12.32 -9.70 9.85
N HIS A 443 11.74 -10.43 8.89
CA HIS A 443 10.72 -9.90 8.00
C HIS A 443 9.47 -9.53 8.79
N ASP A 444 8.96 -10.39 9.67
CA ASP A 444 7.82 -10.08 10.55
C ASP A 444 8.08 -8.83 11.40
N ALA A 445 9.26 -8.71 12.02
CA ALA A 445 9.61 -7.52 12.79
C ALA A 445 9.63 -6.25 11.91
N THR A 446 10.07 -6.38 10.65
CA THR A 446 10.08 -5.29 9.67
C THR A 446 8.67 -4.92 9.24
N LEU A 447 7.80 -5.90 8.96
CA LEU A 447 6.40 -5.67 8.61
C LEU A 447 5.64 -4.97 9.74
N VAL A 448 5.84 -5.38 11.00
CA VAL A 448 5.19 -4.68 12.13
C VAL A 448 5.65 -3.23 12.21
N HIS A 449 6.93 -2.95 11.98
CA HIS A 449 7.45 -1.58 11.95
C HIS A 449 6.85 -0.78 10.79
N ASP A 450 6.85 -1.35 9.59
CA ASP A 450 6.31 -0.71 8.39
C ASP A 450 4.79 -0.50 8.45
N ALA A 451 4.10 -1.26 9.30
CA ALA A 451 2.68 -1.09 9.56
C ALA A 451 2.35 0.15 10.40
N VAL A 452 3.29 0.64 11.22
CA VAL A 452 3.09 1.74 12.19
C VAL A 452 4.01 2.95 12.00
N ALA A 453 4.98 2.88 11.08
CA ALA A 453 5.96 3.97 10.87
C ALA A 453 5.48 5.08 9.91
N GLY A 454 4.31 4.92 9.28
CA GLY A 454 3.82 5.81 8.21
C GLY A 454 2.62 6.69 8.60
N LEU A 455 2.08 7.44 7.63
CA LEU A 455 0.81 8.13 7.81
C LEU A 455 -0.34 7.12 7.78
N GLY A 456 -0.96 6.93 8.94
CA GLY A 456 -1.98 5.91 9.17
C GLY A 456 -1.38 4.52 9.38
N THR A 457 -2.20 3.62 9.93
CA THR A 457 -1.81 2.25 10.26
C THR A 457 -2.14 1.29 9.13
N LYS A 458 -1.28 0.31 8.86
CA LYS A 458 -1.61 -0.82 7.97
C LYS A 458 -2.16 -1.98 8.79
N GLU A 459 -3.40 -1.90 9.28
CA GLU A 459 -3.95 -2.91 10.21
C GLU A 459 -3.99 -4.32 9.61
N TRP A 460 -4.14 -4.43 8.28
CA TRP A 460 -4.09 -5.73 7.60
C TRP A 460 -2.74 -6.43 7.76
N MET A 461 -1.64 -5.67 7.85
CA MET A 461 -0.29 -6.22 8.03
C MET A 461 -0.09 -6.66 9.48
N LEU A 462 -0.61 -5.89 10.45
CA LEU A 462 -0.67 -6.32 11.85
C LEU A 462 -1.50 -7.59 12.01
N ASN A 463 -2.64 -7.71 11.31
CA ASN A 463 -3.44 -8.93 11.30
C ASN A 463 -2.63 -10.13 10.82
N ASP A 464 -1.97 -10.02 9.66
CA ASP A 464 -1.23 -11.12 9.05
C ASP A 464 0.01 -11.55 9.86
N VAL A 465 0.65 -10.61 10.58
CA VAL A 465 1.89 -10.89 11.32
C VAL A 465 1.65 -11.28 12.78
N LEU A 466 0.69 -10.66 13.47
CA LEU A 466 0.50 -10.84 14.92
C LEU A 466 -0.63 -11.81 15.27
N LEU A 467 -1.70 -11.88 14.48
CA LEU A 467 -2.85 -12.72 14.80
C LEU A 467 -2.59 -14.17 14.38
N GLY A 468 -2.87 -15.12 15.28
CA GLY A 468 -2.65 -16.55 15.04
C GLY A 468 -1.22 -17.04 15.23
N ARG A 469 -0.29 -16.16 15.66
CA ARG A 469 1.06 -16.57 16.07
C ARG A 469 1.04 -17.28 17.42
N SER A 470 1.95 -18.23 17.60
CA SER A 470 2.18 -18.86 18.89
C SER A 470 2.78 -17.87 19.89
N ASN A 471 2.64 -18.16 21.20
CA ASN A 471 3.28 -17.34 22.23
C ASN A 471 4.80 -17.25 22.02
N ALA A 472 5.44 -18.35 21.61
CA ALA A 472 6.86 -18.42 21.34
C ALA A 472 7.28 -17.53 20.15
N ASP A 473 6.50 -17.55 19.05
CA ASP A 473 6.77 -16.73 17.88
C ASP A 473 6.58 -15.24 18.19
N LEU A 474 5.50 -14.85 18.89
CA LEU A 474 5.28 -13.46 19.30
C LEU A 474 6.40 -12.93 20.18
N ASN A 475 6.88 -13.75 21.12
CA ASN A 475 8.02 -13.38 21.96
C ASN A 475 9.31 -13.23 21.15
N ALA A 476 9.54 -14.08 20.16
CA ALA A 476 10.67 -13.94 19.24
C ALA A 476 10.56 -12.64 18.40
N ILE A 477 9.39 -12.35 17.83
CA ILE A 477 9.15 -11.12 17.04
C ILE A 477 9.40 -9.88 17.91
N LYS A 478 8.86 -9.84 19.14
CA LYS A 478 9.11 -8.73 20.08
C LYS A 478 10.61 -8.51 20.33
N ALA A 479 11.35 -9.59 20.57
CA ALA A 479 12.80 -9.50 20.80
C ALA A 479 13.55 -9.02 19.55
N ALA A 480 13.21 -9.55 18.37
CA ALA A 480 13.81 -9.14 17.10
C ALA A 480 13.51 -7.67 16.76
N TYR A 481 12.27 -7.22 16.99
CA TYR A 481 11.86 -5.83 16.82
C TYR A 481 12.67 -4.90 17.72
N HIS A 482 12.79 -5.25 19.00
CA HIS A 482 13.57 -4.46 19.95
C HIS A 482 15.04 -4.38 19.56
N HIS A 483 15.63 -5.51 19.15
CA HIS A 483 17.02 -5.55 18.69
C HIS A 483 17.25 -4.72 17.43
N ARG A 484 16.31 -4.73 16.46
CA ARG A 484 16.47 -4.03 15.17
C ARG A 484 16.19 -2.54 15.25
N TYR A 485 15.20 -2.12 16.05
CA TYR A 485 14.71 -0.73 16.08
C TYR A 485 15.00 0.01 17.38
N GLY A 486 15.44 -0.67 18.45
CA GLY A 486 15.65 -0.07 19.76
C GLY A 486 14.35 0.39 20.44
N ARG A 487 13.19 -0.06 19.95
CA ARG A 487 11.85 0.34 20.39
C ARG A 487 11.06 -0.86 20.91
N SER A 488 9.93 -0.61 21.58
CA SER A 488 9.03 -1.67 22.02
C SER A 488 7.94 -1.86 20.98
N LEU A 489 7.85 -3.06 20.40
CA LEU A 489 6.77 -3.44 19.47
C LEU A 489 5.40 -3.13 20.07
N GLN A 490 5.19 -3.50 21.33
CA GLN A 490 3.93 -3.27 22.03
C GLN A 490 3.58 -1.78 22.07
N LYS A 491 4.56 -0.95 22.46
CA LYS A 491 4.33 0.49 22.58
C LYS A 491 4.02 1.11 21.21
N ASP A 492 4.78 0.75 20.19
CA ASP A 492 4.61 1.33 18.85
C ASP A 492 3.25 0.95 18.24
N VAL A 493 2.78 -0.29 18.47
CA VAL A 493 1.43 -0.72 18.05
C VAL A 493 0.33 -0.03 18.88
N GLU A 494 0.54 0.17 20.17
CA GLU A 494 -0.41 0.84 21.06
C GLU A 494 -0.55 2.34 20.77
N ASP A 495 0.52 3.00 20.36
CA ASP A 495 0.52 4.43 20.05
C ASP A 495 -0.17 4.71 18.70
N ASP A 496 -0.17 3.75 17.78
CA ASP A 496 -0.72 3.90 16.42
C ASP A 496 -2.19 3.43 16.31
N LEU A 497 -2.62 2.48 17.14
CA LEU A 497 -4.00 1.98 17.17
C LEU A 497 -4.90 2.73 18.17
N SER A 498 -6.21 2.74 17.90
CA SER A 498 -7.21 3.34 18.79
C SER A 498 -8.34 2.39 19.19
N ALA A 499 -9.03 2.74 20.27
CA ALA A 499 -10.23 2.07 20.79
C ALA A 499 -10.10 0.53 20.91
N LYS A 500 -11.13 -0.21 20.50
CA LYS A 500 -11.20 -1.67 20.67
C LYS A 500 -10.13 -2.43 19.88
N THR A 501 -9.63 -1.88 18.78
CA THR A 501 -8.57 -2.50 17.99
C THR A 501 -7.26 -2.50 18.77
N LYS A 502 -6.94 -1.38 19.45
CA LYS A 502 -5.80 -1.31 20.38
C LYS A 502 -5.93 -2.36 21.49
N GLU A 503 -7.09 -2.48 22.12
CA GLU A 503 -7.32 -3.47 23.19
C GLU A 503 -7.06 -4.92 22.72
N LEU A 504 -7.54 -5.28 21.52
CA LEU A 504 -7.29 -6.59 20.91
C LEU A 504 -5.79 -6.85 20.72
N PHE A 505 -5.09 -5.95 20.03
CA PHE A 505 -3.68 -6.15 19.71
C PHE A 505 -2.79 -6.12 20.96
N THR A 506 -3.06 -5.24 21.93
CA THR A 506 -2.38 -5.25 23.23
C THR A 506 -2.53 -6.62 23.90
N SER A 507 -3.74 -7.18 23.90
CA SER A 507 -3.98 -8.51 24.49
C SER A 507 -3.22 -9.62 23.76
N VAL A 508 -3.14 -9.58 22.43
CA VAL A 508 -2.41 -10.57 21.63
C VAL A 508 -0.90 -10.45 21.88
N ILE A 509 -0.35 -9.23 21.86
CA ILE A 509 1.09 -8.96 21.99
C ILE A 509 1.65 -9.39 23.35
N VAL A 510 0.82 -9.44 24.40
CA VAL A 510 1.21 -10.02 25.70
C VAL A 510 1.70 -11.46 25.55
N ALA A 511 1.24 -12.20 24.53
CA ALA A 511 1.65 -13.57 24.23
C ALA A 511 1.38 -14.53 25.41
N ASN A 512 0.14 -14.49 25.91
CA ASN A 512 -0.36 -15.32 27.01
C ASN A 512 -1.68 -16.02 26.65
N ARG A 513 -1.85 -16.39 25.36
CA ARG A 513 -2.97 -17.27 24.96
C ARG A 513 -2.73 -18.67 25.51
N HIS A 514 -3.80 -19.44 25.66
CA HIS A 514 -3.71 -20.85 26.00
C HIS A 514 -2.85 -21.58 24.97
N GLU A 515 -1.98 -22.45 25.48
CA GLU A 515 -1.15 -23.30 24.64
C GLU A 515 -2.02 -24.32 23.90
N GLU A 516 -1.60 -24.67 22.68
CA GLU A 516 -2.35 -25.63 21.84
C GLU A 516 -2.44 -27.02 22.50
N SER A 517 -1.48 -27.33 23.38
CA SER A 517 -1.41 -28.55 24.18
C SER A 517 -2.38 -28.59 25.37
N MET A 518 -3.07 -27.48 25.67
CA MET A 518 -4.03 -27.43 26.77
C MET A 518 -5.25 -28.33 26.48
N PRO A 519 -5.68 -29.19 27.43
CA PRO A 519 -6.91 -29.97 27.28
C PRO A 519 -8.14 -29.09 27.13
N LEU A 520 -9.07 -29.49 26.25
CA LEU A 520 -10.34 -28.79 26.07
C LEU A 520 -11.26 -28.99 27.28
N ASP A 521 -11.79 -27.89 27.83
CA ASP A 521 -12.83 -27.88 28.86
C ASP A 521 -14.22 -27.65 28.21
N PRO A 522 -15.07 -28.70 28.09
CA PRO A 522 -16.38 -28.56 27.45
C PRO A 522 -17.28 -27.51 28.11
N ALA A 523 -17.24 -27.36 29.43
CA ALA A 523 -18.09 -26.40 30.14
C ALA A 523 -17.70 -24.95 29.77
N ARG A 524 -16.39 -24.69 29.67
CA ARG A 524 -15.85 -23.40 29.23
C ARG A 524 -16.20 -23.14 27.76
N ILE A 525 -15.99 -24.10 26.87
CA ILE A 525 -16.34 -23.97 25.43
C ILE A 525 -17.83 -23.62 25.27
N GLU A 526 -18.70 -24.30 26.00
CA GLU A 526 -20.14 -24.05 25.95
C GLU A 526 -20.53 -22.70 26.56
N SER A 527 -19.82 -22.26 27.61
CA SER A 527 -20.00 -20.93 28.17
C SER A 527 -19.57 -19.84 27.20
N GLU A 528 -18.40 -19.99 26.57
CA GLU A 528 -17.89 -19.06 25.57
C GLU A 528 -18.89 -18.96 24.40
N ALA A 529 -19.34 -20.08 23.83
CA ALA A 529 -20.35 -20.09 22.77
C ALA A 529 -21.60 -19.28 23.12
N ARG A 530 -22.07 -19.34 24.37
CA ARG A 530 -23.21 -18.52 24.83
C ARG A 530 -22.86 -17.05 24.98
N THR A 531 -21.71 -16.73 25.55
CA THR A 531 -21.23 -15.35 25.72
C THR A 531 -21.09 -14.65 24.37
N ILE A 532 -20.56 -15.35 23.37
CA ILE A 532 -20.42 -14.86 21.99
C ILE A 532 -21.75 -14.42 21.37
N HIS A 533 -22.80 -15.19 21.62
CA HIS A 533 -24.13 -14.88 21.09
C HIS A 533 -24.76 -13.68 21.79
N GLY A 534 -24.51 -13.52 23.11
CA GLY A 534 -25.16 -12.50 23.94
C GLY A 534 -24.45 -11.15 24.04
N ALA A 535 -23.15 -11.10 23.80
CA ALA A 535 -22.35 -9.87 23.90
C ALA A 535 -21.78 -9.46 22.54
N THR A 536 -21.63 -8.16 22.29
CA THR A 536 -20.77 -7.62 21.23
C THR A 536 -19.35 -8.18 21.48
N ALA A 537 -18.92 -9.13 20.66
CA ALA A 537 -17.69 -9.97 20.61
C ALA A 537 -16.33 -9.53 21.21
N GLY A 538 -16.19 -8.37 21.85
CA GLY A 538 -14.89 -7.87 22.33
C GLY A 538 -14.19 -8.74 23.40
N ARG A 539 -14.85 -9.77 23.94
CA ARG A 539 -14.23 -10.75 24.87
C ARG A 539 -13.92 -12.09 24.24
N ILE A 540 -14.46 -12.37 23.07
CA ILE A 540 -14.25 -13.66 22.44
C ILE A 540 -12.82 -13.66 21.92
N VAL A 541 -12.11 -14.77 22.10
CA VAL A 541 -10.91 -15.14 21.33
C VAL A 541 -9.55 -14.70 21.87
N ASN A 542 -9.39 -13.59 22.58
CA ASN A 542 -8.03 -13.06 22.82
C ASN A 542 -7.02 -14.05 23.45
N ASN A 543 -7.48 -14.94 24.34
CA ASN A 543 -6.62 -15.93 24.99
C ASN A 543 -6.90 -17.38 24.58
N ALA A 544 -7.82 -17.63 23.65
CA ALA A 544 -8.17 -19.00 23.27
C ALA A 544 -7.11 -19.61 22.35
N SER A 545 -6.81 -20.90 22.53
CA SER A 545 -6.00 -21.66 21.57
C SER A 545 -6.76 -21.96 20.28
N ASP A 546 -6.11 -22.45 19.23
CA ASP A 546 -6.79 -22.73 17.95
C ASP A 546 -7.68 -23.97 18.09
N ASN A 547 -7.25 -24.95 18.88
CA ASN A 547 -8.07 -26.07 19.33
C ASN A 547 -9.35 -25.59 20.02
N GLU A 548 -9.25 -24.62 20.91
CA GLU A 548 -10.39 -24.05 21.63
C GLU A 548 -11.30 -23.26 20.69
N LEU A 549 -10.75 -22.45 19.77
CA LEU A 549 -11.54 -21.71 18.79
C LEU A 549 -12.31 -22.62 17.85
N ARG A 550 -11.70 -23.73 17.41
CA ARG A 550 -12.39 -24.77 16.63
C ARG A 550 -13.55 -25.37 17.42
N ALA A 551 -13.33 -25.72 18.69
CA ALA A 551 -14.36 -26.28 19.55
C ALA A 551 -15.50 -25.28 19.84
N ILE A 552 -15.17 -24.01 20.08
CA ILE A 552 -16.13 -22.92 20.26
C ILE A 552 -16.97 -22.72 18.99
N ASN A 553 -16.33 -22.69 17.81
CA ASN A 553 -17.05 -22.58 16.55
C ASN A 553 -18.04 -23.73 16.35
N HIS A 554 -17.64 -24.96 16.66
CA HIS A 554 -18.53 -26.12 16.62
C HIS A 554 -19.71 -25.98 17.61
N ALA A 555 -19.42 -25.67 18.87
CA ALA A 555 -20.43 -25.50 19.92
C ALA A 555 -21.43 -24.37 19.61
N PHE A 556 -20.96 -23.26 19.03
CA PHE A 556 -21.80 -22.16 18.58
C PHE A 556 -22.74 -22.60 17.46
N GLN A 557 -22.20 -23.29 16.44
CA GLN A 557 -22.98 -23.81 15.31
C GLN A 557 -24.05 -24.81 15.76
N SER A 558 -23.68 -25.77 16.62
CA SER A 558 -24.63 -26.76 17.13
C SER A 558 -25.76 -26.14 17.94
N ARG A 559 -25.49 -25.05 18.68
CA ARG A 559 -26.48 -24.40 19.55
C ARG A 559 -27.42 -23.45 18.82
N TYR A 560 -26.88 -22.62 17.93
CA TYR A 560 -27.63 -21.52 17.32
C TYR A 560 -28.03 -21.80 15.87
N ASN A 561 -27.64 -22.95 15.32
CA ASN A 561 -27.88 -23.33 13.93
C ASN A 561 -27.43 -22.23 12.93
N SER A 562 -26.36 -21.51 13.28
CA SER A 562 -25.77 -20.42 12.49
C SER A 562 -24.25 -20.46 12.64
N SER A 563 -23.51 -20.07 11.60
CA SER A 563 -22.05 -20.05 11.68
C SER A 563 -21.56 -18.88 12.54
N LEU A 564 -20.53 -19.14 13.35
CA LEU A 564 -19.86 -18.11 14.13
C LEU A 564 -19.28 -17.02 13.21
N GLU A 565 -18.78 -17.40 12.04
CA GLU A 565 -18.30 -16.48 11.02
C GLU A 565 -19.38 -15.50 10.55
N LYS A 566 -20.59 -15.97 10.21
CA LYS A 566 -21.71 -15.09 9.82
C LYS A 566 -22.14 -14.18 10.96
N HIS A 567 -22.08 -14.67 12.20
CA HIS A 567 -22.35 -13.86 13.38
C HIS A 567 -21.33 -12.73 13.52
N VAL A 568 -20.04 -13.02 13.36
CA VAL A 568 -18.98 -11.99 13.35
C VAL A 568 -19.20 -10.98 12.22
N GLU A 569 -19.54 -11.44 11.01
CA GLU A 569 -19.81 -10.54 9.86
C GLU A 569 -21.00 -9.60 10.09
N LYS A 570 -22.00 -10.04 10.85
CA LYS A 570 -23.20 -9.25 11.17
C LYS A 570 -22.96 -8.25 12.29
N GLU A 571 -22.25 -8.67 13.33
CA GLU A 571 -22.08 -7.89 14.56
C GLU A 571 -20.87 -6.92 14.50
N PHE A 572 -19.92 -7.15 13.58
CA PHE A 572 -18.69 -6.35 13.45
C PHE A 572 -18.55 -5.75 12.05
N SER A 573 -17.85 -4.63 11.99
CA SER A 573 -17.45 -3.97 10.73
C SER A 573 -15.98 -3.52 10.79
N GLY A 574 -15.45 -3.10 9.65
CA GLY A 574 -14.07 -2.59 9.52
C GLY A 574 -12.99 -3.56 10.02
N HIS A 575 -11.90 -3.01 10.55
CA HIS A 575 -10.71 -3.74 10.96
C HIS A 575 -10.96 -4.78 12.05
N MET A 576 -11.89 -4.52 12.98
CA MET A 576 -12.24 -5.46 14.03
C MET A 576 -12.90 -6.73 13.47
N LYS A 577 -13.81 -6.57 12.51
CA LYS A 577 -14.39 -7.72 11.78
C LYS A 577 -13.30 -8.53 11.12
N ASP A 578 -12.40 -7.86 10.39
CA ASP A 578 -11.33 -8.52 9.64
C ASP A 578 -10.35 -9.26 10.57
N ALA A 579 -10.01 -8.68 11.72
CA ALA A 579 -9.16 -9.31 12.74
C ALA A 579 -9.81 -10.56 13.37
N LEU A 580 -11.08 -10.47 13.77
CA LEU A 580 -11.80 -11.60 14.36
C LEU A 580 -12.00 -12.74 13.35
N LEU A 581 -12.32 -12.41 12.10
CA LEU A 581 -12.40 -13.40 11.02
C LEU A 581 -11.04 -14.00 10.71
N HIS A 582 -9.96 -13.22 10.77
CA HIS A 582 -8.60 -13.74 10.59
C HIS A 582 -8.28 -14.77 11.67
N MET A 583 -8.49 -14.46 12.96
CA MET A 583 -8.25 -15.42 14.06
C MET A 583 -9.12 -16.68 13.93
N LEU A 584 -10.41 -16.52 13.67
CA LEU A 584 -11.33 -17.65 13.52
C LEU A 584 -10.93 -18.56 12.37
N ARG A 585 -10.67 -17.98 11.18
CA ARG A 585 -10.29 -18.75 9.98
C ARG A 585 -8.90 -19.36 10.11
N THR A 586 -7.99 -18.75 10.89
CA THR A 586 -6.69 -19.35 11.23
C THR A 586 -6.88 -20.66 11.98
N ALA A 587 -7.79 -20.68 12.95
CA ALA A 587 -8.06 -21.87 13.73
C ALA A 587 -8.83 -22.93 12.92
N THR A 588 -9.82 -22.53 12.11
CA THR A 588 -10.78 -23.47 11.48
C THR A 588 -10.34 -24.00 10.13
N ASP A 589 -9.79 -23.15 9.26
CA ASP A 589 -9.34 -23.51 7.92
C ASP A 589 -8.26 -22.52 7.43
N PRO A 590 -7.01 -22.64 7.94
CA PRO A 590 -5.94 -21.72 7.58
C PRO A 590 -5.64 -21.73 6.09
N ALA A 591 -5.80 -22.86 5.42
CA ALA A 591 -5.56 -22.96 3.99
C ALA A 591 -6.60 -22.15 3.18
N MET A 592 -7.89 -22.23 3.55
CA MET A 592 -8.94 -21.38 2.96
C MET A 592 -8.77 -19.91 3.33
N ARG A 593 -8.39 -19.60 4.58
CA ARG A 593 -8.04 -18.23 5.00
C ARG A 593 -7.05 -17.63 4.02
N ASP A 594 -5.94 -18.33 3.77
CA ASP A 594 -4.88 -17.78 2.94
C ASP A 594 -5.30 -17.66 1.47
N ALA A 595 -6.08 -18.63 0.97
CA ALA A 595 -6.65 -18.53 -0.37
C ALA A 595 -7.54 -17.28 -0.53
N LEU A 596 -8.41 -16.99 0.46
CA LEU A 596 -9.25 -15.80 0.45
C LEU A 596 -8.43 -14.51 0.56
N LEU A 597 -7.38 -14.51 1.39
CA LEU A 597 -6.48 -13.36 1.53
C LEU A 597 -5.70 -13.08 0.25
N LEU A 598 -5.23 -14.12 -0.45
CA LEU A 598 -4.56 -13.99 -1.75
C LEU A 598 -5.52 -13.50 -2.84
N GLU A 599 -6.74 -14.03 -2.92
CA GLU A 599 -7.72 -13.51 -3.88
C GLU A 599 -8.11 -12.07 -3.53
N ASP A 600 -8.16 -11.68 -2.24
CA ASP A 600 -8.38 -10.28 -1.87
C ASP A 600 -7.28 -9.35 -2.41
N CYS A 601 -6.05 -9.85 -2.57
CA CYS A 601 -4.96 -9.08 -3.18
C CYS A 601 -5.12 -8.87 -4.67
N MET A 602 -5.79 -9.79 -5.36
CA MET A 602 -5.82 -9.86 -6.82
C MET A 602 -7.20 -9.52 -7.41
N LYS A 603 -8.28 -9.57 -6.62
CA LYS A 603 -9.62 -9.28 -7.11
C LYS A 603 -9.82 -7.76 -7.29
N GLY A 604 -10.54 -7.40 -8.36
CA GLY A 604 -10.90 -6.01 -8.64
C GLY A 604 -10.01 -5.38 -9.71
N ALA A 605 -10.00 -4.05 -9.77
CA ALA A 605 -9.16 -3.33 -10.71
C ALA A 605 -7.74 -3.17 -10.14
N GLY A 606 -6.76 -3.76 -10.81
CA GLY A 606 -5.36 -3.78 -10.38
C GLY A 606 -5.11 -4.70 -9.18
N THR A 607 -3.86 -4.76 -8.77
CA THR A 607 -3.38 -5.69 -7.74
C THR A 607 -2.95 -4.92 -6.51
N LYS A 608 -3.30 -5.42 -5.32
CA LYS A 608 -2.77 -4.92 -4.04
C LYS A 608 -1.39 -5.53 -3.82
N ASP A 609 -0.42 -5.14 -4.66
CA ASP A 609 0.90 -5.78 -4.74
C ASP A 609 1.66 -5.80 -3.42
N GLU A 610 1.54 -4.75 -2.60
CA GLU A 610 2.13 -4.72 -1.26
C GLU A 610 1.60 -5.86 -0.36
N LYS A 611 0.32 -6.23 -0.49
CA LYS A 611 -0.26 -7.37 0.22
C LYS A 611 0.14 -8.69 -0.44
N LEU A 612 0.14 -8.73 -1.77
CA LEU A 612 0.41 -9.95 -2.53
C LEU A 612 1.83 -10.46 -2.28
N VAL A 613 2.83 -9.56 -2.33
CA VAL A 613 4.24 -9.90 -2.11
C VAL A 613 4.49 -10.49 -0.71
N VAL A 614 3.81 -9.96 0.32
CA VAL A 614 3.91 -10.45 1.70
C VAL A 614 3.23 -11.82 1.86
N ARG A 615 2.09 -12.04 1.20
CA ARG A 615 1.25 -13.23 1.40
C ARG A 615 1.65 -14.44 0.56
N ILE A 616 2.35 -14.26 -0.55
CA ILE A 616 2.63 -15.36 -1.48
C ILE A 616 3.59 -16.40 -0.91
N GLU A 617 4.45 -16.02 0.02
CA GLU A 617 5.39 -16.94 0.67
C GLU A 617 4.67 -18.04 1.49
N GLN A 618 3.37 -17.87 1.77
CA GLN A 618 2.64 -18.70 2.74
C GLN A 618 1.74 -19.79 2.12
N VAL A 619 1.60 -19.94 0.78
CA VAL A 619 0.51 -20.80 0.23
C VAL A 619 0.78 -21.46 -1.12
N LYS A 620 0.39 -22.74 -1.27
CA LYS A 620 0.30 -23.40 -2.60
C LYS A 620 -0.98 -24.22 -2.87
N ARG A 621 -1.68 -24.78 -1.87
CA ARG A 621 -2.63 -25.90 -2.13
C ARG A 621 -4.14 -25.60 -2.05
N ALA A 622 -4.61 -24.70 -1.18
CA ALA A 622 -6.06 -24.48 -1.01
C ALA A 622 -6.72 -23.62 -2.10
N TYR A 623 -5.93 -22.81 -2.82
CA TYR A 623 -6.45 -21.84 -3.78
C TYR A 623 -7.27 -22.47 -4.91
N TYR A 624 -6.72 -23.51 -5.54
CA TYR A 624 -7.36 -24.20 -6.66
C TYR A 624 -8.72 -24.80 -6.28
N HIS A 625 -8.80 -25.42 -5.09
CA HIS A 625 -10.05 -26.02 -4.62
C HIS A 625 -11.18 -24.99 -4.50
N ARG A 626 -10.87 -23.77 -4.07
CA ARG A 626 -11.85 -22.70 -3.86
C ARG A 626 -12.24 -21.97 -5.14
N PHE A 627 -11.25 -21.51 -5.90
CA PHE A 627 -11.46 -20.61 -7.04
C PHE A 627 -11.44 -21.30 -8.41
N LYS A 628 -11.08 -22.59 -8.45
CA LYS A 628 -10.97 -23.40 -9.68
C LYS A 628 -9.97 -22.85 -10.72
N VAL A 629 -9.04 -22.01 -10.25
CA VAL A 629 -7.93 -21.44 -11.04
C VAL A 629 -6.63 -21.77 -10.32
N GLN A 630 -5.57 -22.11 -11.07
CA GLN A 630 -4.27 -22.32 -10.48
C GLN A 630 -3.73 -20.99 -9.94
N LEU A 631 -3.21 -20.97 -8.72
CA LEU A 631 -2.67 -19.75 -8.11
C LEU A 631 -1.56 -19.13 -8.98
N ALA A 632 -0.71 -19.96 -9.60
CA ALA A 632 0.31 -19.49 -10.52
C ALA A 632 -0.27 -18.77 -11.75
N ASP A 633 -1.37 -19.29 -12.32
CA ASP A 633 -2.03 -18.64 -13.46
C ASP A 633 -2.70 -17.34 -13.03
N ARG A 634 -3.30 -17.33 -11.83
CA ARG A 634 -3.91 -16.13 -11.26
C ARG A 634 -2.87 -15.03 -11.02
N VAL A 635 -1.73 -15.35 -10.43
CA VAL A 635 -0.63 -14.41 -10.18
C VAL A 635 -0.02 -13.93 -11.50
N ARG A 636 0.10 -14.81 -12.50
CA ARG A 636 0.60 -14.44 -13.84
C ARG A 636 -0.30 -13.41 -14.54
N ALA A 637 -1.61 -13.45 -14.28
CA ALA A 637 -2.55 -12.49 -14.86
C ALA A 637 -2.50 -11.10 -14.19
N GLU A 638 -1.95 -11.01 -12.98
CA GLU A 638 -1.98 -9.80 -12.14
C GLU A 638 -0.64 -9.08 -12.07
N THR A 639 0.45 -9.81 -12.27
CA THR A 639 1.81 -9.30 -12.08
C THR A 639 2.56 -9.30 -13.40
N SER A 640 3.65 -8.53 -13.51
CA SER A 640 4.53 -8.55 -14.69
C SER A 640 6.01 -8.39 -14.32
N GLY A 641 6.91 -8.56 -15.30
CA GLY A 641 8.35 -8.35 -15.14
C GLY A 641 9.03 -9.34 -14.18
N ASP A 642 10.14 -8.92 -13.57
CA ASP A 642 10.91 -9.76 -12.64
C ASP A 642 10.19 -10.01 -11.32
N TYR A 643 9.31 -9.09 -10.92
CA TYR A 643 8.36 -9.32 -9.84
C TYR A 643 7.48 -10.54 -10.15
N GLN A 644 6.81 -10.61 -11.30
CA GLN A 644 6.04 -11.81 -11.68
C GLN A 644 6.90 -13.08 -11.67
N LYS A 645 8.13 -13.02 -12.21
CA LYS A 645 9.03 -14.18 -12.24
C LYS A 645 9.37 -14.67 -10.84
N LEU A 646 9.65 -13.77 -9.90
CA LEU A 646 9.88 -14.10 -8.49
C LEU A 646 8.64 -14.75 -7.87
N MET A 647 7.47 -14.12 -8.02
CA MET A 647 6.21 -14.62 -7.48
C MET A 647 5.88 -16.03 -7.99
N LEU A 648 6.09 -16.29 -9.27
CA LEU A 648 5.90 -17.61 -9.86
C LEU A 648 6.96 -18.62 -9.40
N ALA A 649 8.20 -18.20 -9.21
CA ALA A 649 9.27 -19.06 -8.70
C ALA A 649 8.99 -19.49 -7.25
N LEU A 650 8.44 -18.60 -6.42
CA LEU A 650 8.00 -18.93 -5.06
C LEU A 650 6.82 -19.91 -5.05
N LEU A 651 5.99 -19.92 -6.09
CA LEU A 651 4.87 -20.86 -6.25
C LEU A 651 5.25 -22.23 -6.82
N ALA A 652 6.37 -22.32 -7.54
CA ALA A 652 6.88 -23.58 -8.12
C ALA A 652 7.37 -24.54 -7.03
#